data_AF-A0ABC8T0E0-F1
#
_entry.id   AF-A0ABC8T0E0-F1
#
_cell.length_a   1.000
_cell.length_b   1.000
_cell.length_c   1.000
_cell.angle_alpha   90.00
_cell.angle_beta   90.00
_cell.angle_gamma   90.00
#
_symmetry.space_group_name_H-M   'P 1'
#
loop_
_entity.id
_entity.type
_entity.pdbx_description
1 polymer ?
#
loop_
_entity_poly.entity_id
_entity_poly.type
_entity_poly.pdbx_seq_one_letter_code
_entity_poly.pdbx_strand_id
1 'polypeptide(L)'
;MEFFNKAKSVRLRSHLGKYLVADDDEETVRQSSNGSSRKARWTVEFVEGNSHVIRLKSFHGKYLTASDEPFLLGMTGKKVVQTIPTTMKDNSIEWEPIKEGFEVKLRAKGGKFLRANGATPPWRNSITHDLPHRTATQSWVLWEVDVVDICVLDLESESLPSYMSPASSFSSSPADDFTVSDSRSPSIAPESRSSSIFPYRSRPSSGRQNGMELFDKAKAVRLQNHHGKYLVADDDEQTVRQSRNGSSHKARWTVEFIEGKPHVILLKSHHGLYLTATDKAFLLGMTGKKVLQTLPATKSDTSIEWEPIKEGAFHVKLRTSQGKFLRANGGTPPWRNSITHDVPHRTATQDWVLWGVDVVDISLSDSESLSSCTSTASNFSALADDFSGSPDTGSPIVVSAGRLGHASTRQSSGMEFFQKAKTIRLRSHHDKYLLAEEDQESVYQDRYGSAKNAKWTVEFVEGINKVVRLRSCYGKYLTATEEQFLLGVTGHKVLQTTPTKLDSSIEWEPIRDGFLVKLKTRYGNFLRANAGLPPWRNSVTHDIPQRHHDWVLWEVDVVELRSESSENVSRSASQENVSRSESLDLDSDPDLSSSSFHLRSPRFSKLETNDTLGGSPVKSKGRIIHYTVVDDNGNVADDAIEGPSFNFKGHGLEELTRKLEEETGLEDIIVCSRDTRGKLYQLRLALPPNNAAIHIVVVPSTSKVASEFLAKTLTSTMT
;
A
#
# COMPACT_ATOMS: atom_id res chain seq x y z
N MET A 1 40.62 6.91 9.43
CA MET A 1 41.95 6.33 9.12
C MET A 1 42.02 4.81 9.23
N GLU A 2 41.70 4.15 10.36
CA GLU A 2 41.90 2.70 10.58
C GLU A 2 41.65 1.77 9.36
N PHE A 3 40.49 1.87 8.70
CA PHE A 3 40.12 1.06 7.53
C PHE A 3 41.03 1.25 6.30
N PHE A 4 41.71 2.39 6.20
CA PHE A 4 42.53 2.78 5.06
C PHE A 4 44.02 2.48 5.28
N ASN A 5 44.50 2.53 6.53
CA ASN A 5 45.91 2.34 6.89
C ASN A 5 46.50 0.96 6.51
N LYS A 6 45.67 -0.02 6.14
CA LYS A 6 46.08 -1.36 5.69
C LYS A 6 45.71 -1.67 4.23
N ALA A 7 45.00 -0.78 3.56
CA ALA A 7 44.32 -1.07 2.29
C ALA A 7 44.98 -0.35 1.11
N LYS A 8 45.53 -1.12 0.15
CA LYS A 8 45.96 -0.55 -1.15
C LYS A 8 44.75 -0.11 -1.98
N SER A 9 43.65 -0.84 -1.90
CA SER A 9 42.38 -0.52 -2.56
C SER A 9 41.19 -0.81 -1.65
N VAL A 10 40.10 -0.09 -1.88
CA VAL A 10 38.84 -0.23 -1.17
C VAL A 10 37.65 -0.20 -2.14
N ARG A 11 36.50 -0.71 -1.69
CA ARG A 11 35.19 -0.39 -2.25
C ARG A 11 34.35 0.24 -1.13
N LEU A 12 33.57 1.26 -1.48
CA LEU A 12 32.74 1.97 -0.52
C LEU A 12 31.28 1.57 -0.75
N ARG A 13 30.70 0.79 0.18
CA ARG A 13 29.29 0.37 0.14
C ARG A 13 28.44 1.39 0.92
N SER A 14 27.34 1.80 0.33
CA SER A 14 26.36 2.74 0.91
C SER A 14 25.24 2.00 1.66
N HIS A 15 24.47 2.74 2.48
CA HIS A 15 23.24 2.30 3.15
C HIS A 15 22.15 1.64 2.27
N LEU A 16 22.33 1.58 0.94
CA LEU A 16 21.46 0.91 -0.03
C LEU A 16 22.02 -0.43 -0.52
N GLY A 17 23.11 -0.93 0.06
CA GLY A 17 23.83 -2.12 -0.40
C GLY A 17 24.57 -1.91 -1.74
N LYS A 18 24.77 -0.65 -2.16
CA LYS A 18 25.37 -0.29 -3.45
C LYS A 18 26.73 0.36 -3.28
N TYR A 19 27.63 0.10 -4.22
CA TYR A 19 29.02 0.55 -4.19
C TYR A 19 29.21 1.86 -4.95
N LEU A 20 30.17 2.67 -4.51
CA LEU A 20 30.69 3.83 -5.25
C LEU A 20 31.42 3.35 -6.51
N VAL A 21 30.96 3.81 -7.69
CA VAL A 21 31.43 3.36 -9.00
C VAL A 21 31.73 4.55 -9.91
N ALA A 22 32.94 4.57 -10.47
CA ALA A 22 33.31 5.42 -11.59
C ALA A 22 32.61 4.94 -12.87
N ASP A 23 32.03 5.84 -13.67
CA ASP A 23 31.33 5.48 -14.90
C ASP A 23 32.22 5.52 -16.15
N ASP A 24 31.75 4.90 -17.24
CA ASP A 24 32.45 4.79 -18.53
C ASP A 24 32.62 6.12 -19.28
N ASP A 25 31.91 7.17 -18.87
CA ASP A 25 32.09 8.54 -19.38
C ASP A 25 33.38 9.20 -18.85
N GLU A 26 34.04 8.56 -17.88
CA GLU A 26 35.21 9.06 -17.17
C GLU A 26 35.06 10.46 -16.54
N GLU A 27 33.84 10.90 -16.26
CA GLU A 27 33.51 12.17 -15.58
C GLU A 27 32.60 11.90 -14.36
N THR A 28 31.56 11.07 -14.51
CA THR A 28 30.55 10.88 -13.47
C THR A 28 30.91 9.75 -12.51
N VAL A 29 30.37 9.87 -11.29
CA VAL A 29 30.49 8.86 -10.24
C VAL A 29 29.10 8.58 -9.69
N ARG A 30 28.74 7.30 -9.63
CA ARG A 30 27.40 6.81 -9.28
C ARG A 30 27.43 5.61 -8.36
N GLN A 31 26.25 5.16 -7.94
CA GLN A 31 26.06 3.93 -7.19
C GLN A 31 25.69 2.78 -8.12
N SER A 32 26.26 1.60 -7.88
CA SER A 32 25.91 0.36 -8.58
C SER A 32 25.73 -0.80 -7.60
N SER A 33 24.87 -1.77 -7.93
CA SER A 33 24.83 -3.06 -7.22
C SER A 33 26.03 -3.96 -7.57
N ASN A 34 26.70 -3.72 -8.71
CA ASN A 34 27.81 -4.54 -9.18
C ASN A 34 29.14 -4.16 -8.51
N GLY A 35 29.35 -4.64 -7.28
CA GLY A 35 30.59 -4.43 -6.50
C GLY A 35 31.78 -5.31 -6.85
N SER A 36 31.66 -6.26 -7.79
CA SER A 36 32.80 -7.04 -8.29
C SER A 36 33.51 -6.37 -9.48
N SER A 37 32.88 -5.37 -10.11
CA SER A 37 33.49 -4.60 -11.20
C SER A 37 34.76 -3.88 -10.76
N ARG A 38 35.80 -3.86 -11.62
CA ARG A 38 37.00 -3.04 -11.43
C ARG A 38 36.66 -1.55 -11.18
N LYS A 39 35.57 -1.05 -11.77
CA LYS A 39 35.05 0.33 -11.58
C LYS A 39 34.57 0.66 -10.16
N ALA A 40 34.34 -0.36 -9.32
CA ALA A 40 33.98 -0.20 -7.91
C ALA A 40 35.21 -0.17 -6.98
N ARG A 41 36.40 -0.50 -7.50
CA ARG A 41 37.67 -0.44 -6.76
C ARG A 41 38.22 0.99 -6.84
N TRP A 42 38.60 1.53 -5.68
CA TRP A 42 39.27 2.82 -5.56
C TRP A 42 40.63 2.59 -4.90
N THR A 43 41.71 3.02 -5.55
CA THR A 43 43.06 3.00 -4.97
C THR A 43 43.18 4.14 -3.97
N VAL A 44 43.79 3.86 -2.81
CA VAL A 44 43.94 4.82 -1.71
C VAL A 44 45.35 5.41 -1.78
N GLU A 45 45.44 6.71 -2.06
CA GLU A 45 46.69 7.46 -1.99
C GLU A 45 46.68 8.40 -0.78
N PHE A 46 47.74 8.41 0.01
CA PHE A 46 47.86 9.28 1.20
C PHE A 46 48.46 10.64 0.81
N VAL A 47 48.02 11.71 1.46
CA VAL A 47 48.58 13.04 1.21
C VAL A 47 49.88 13.23 1.98
N GLU A 48 50.97 13.47 1.26
CA GLU A 48 52.28 13.75 1.85
C GLU A 48 52.20 14.98 2.78
N GLY A 49 52.66 14.83 4.01
CA GLY A 49 52.53 15.85 5.07
C GLY A 49 51.17 15.91 5.78
N ASN A 50 50.15 15.15 5.37
CA ASN A 50 48.84 15.12 6.06
C ASN A 50 48.25 13.69 6.16
N SER A 51 48.66 12.97 7.21
CA SER A 51 48.28 11.57 7.47
C SER A 51 46.81 11.33 7.85
N HIS A 52 45.97 12.36 7.88
CA HIS A 52 44.53 12.24 8.13
C HIS A 52 43.68 12.39 6.87
N VAL A 53 44.30 12.67 5.72
CA VAL A 53 43.65 12.92 4.44
C VAL A 53 44.11 11.90 3.40
N ILE A 54 43.15 11.41 2.63
CA ILE A 54 43.37 10.50 1.51
C ILE A 54 42.85 11.09 0.20
N ARG A 55 43.35 10.55 -0.90
CA ARG A 55 42.85 10.74 -2.26
C ARG A 55 42.36 9.38 -2.75
N LEU A 56 41.18 9.35 -3.37
CA LEU A 56 40.57 8.13 -3.89
C LEU A 56 40.65 8.14 -5.42
N LYS A 57 41.34 7.16 -5.98
CA LYS A 57 41.66 7.08 -7.41
C LYS A 57 40.91 5.93 -8.07
N SER A 58 40.14 6.25 -9.11
CA SER A 58 39.34 5.29 -9.88
C SER A 58 40.23 4.35 -10.71
N PHE A 59 39.61 3.30 -11.27
CA PHE A 59 40.25 2.43 -12.25
C PHE A 59 40.75 3.18 -13.51
N HIS A 60 40.16 4.33 -13.84
CA HIS A 60 40.58 5.18 -14.97
C HIS A 60 41.76 6.11 -14.61
N GLY A 61 42.39 5.93 -13.44
CA GLY A 61 43.50 6.78 -12.96
C GLY A 61 43.08 8.19 -12.48
N LYS A 62 41.81 8.55 -12.65
CA LYS A 62 41.20 9.84 -12.24
C LYS A 62 40.81 9.83 -10.76
N TYR A 63 40.77 10.98 -10.11
CA TYR A 63 40.53 11.12 -8.67
C TYR A 63 39.09 11.55 -8.37
N LEU A 64 38.53 11.05 -7.25
CA LEU A 64 37.23 11.45 -6.73
C LEU A 64 37.26 12.91 -6.29
N THR A 65 36.50 13.76 -6.96
CA THR A 65 36.60 15.23 -6.87
C THR A 65 35.29 15.85 -6.40
N ALA A 66 35.34 16.65 -5.33
CA ALA A 66 34.24 17.47 -4.86
C ALA A 66 34.13 18.77 -5.70
N SER A 67 33.25 18.79 -6.70
CA SER A 67 33.06 19.95 -7.58
C SER A 67 32.11 20.97 -6.95
N ASP A 68 32.44 22.27 -7.07
CA ASP A 68 31.63 23.34 -6.49
C ASP A 68 30.26 23.54 -7.19
N GLU A 69 30.00 22.86 -8.31
CA GLU A 69 28.73 22.91 -9.03
C GLU A 69 27.54 22.32 -8.26
N PRO A 70 26.33 22.91 -8.34
CA PRO A 70 25.11 22.27 -7.85
C PRO A 70 24.78 21.04 -8.71
N PHE A 71 24.39 19.92 -8.07
CA PHE A 71 24.01 18.72 -8.83
C PHE A 71 22.73 18.92 -9.65
N LEU A 72 21.71 19.56 -9.06
CA LEU A 72 20.47 19.98 -9.72
C LEU A 72 20.00 21.32 -9.16
N LEU A 73 19.49 22.19 -10.04
CA LEU A 73 18.98 23.50 -9.66
C LEU A 73 17.78 23.36 -8.70
N GLY A 74 17.86 23.98 -7.52
CA GLY A 74 16.81 23.92 -6.50
C GLY A 74 16.85 22.68 -5.58
N MET A 75 17.92 21.89 -5.58
CA MET A 75 18.10 20.74 -4.66
C MET A 75 19.40 20.87 -3.84
N THR A 76 19.47 20.24 -2.65
CA THR A 76 20.65 20.34 -1.77
C THR A 76 21.69 19.26 -2.11
N GLY A 77 22.91 19.70 -2.37
CA GLY A 77 24.04 18.82 -2.69
C GLY A 77 24.78 19.28 -3.95
N LYS A 78 26.11 19.31 -3.84
CA LYS A 78 27.01 19.66 -4.94
C LYS A 78 27.51 18.40 -5.66
N LYS A 79 27.95 18.53 -6.91
CA LYS A 79 28.45 17.40 -7.72
C LYS A 79 29.64 16.72 -7.04
N VAL A 80 29.80 15.43 -7.33
CA VAL A 80 31.06 14.69 -7.17
C VAL A 80 31.32 13.98 -8.49
N VAL A 81 32.53 14.17 -9.00
CA VAL A 81 32.98 13.76 -10.33
C VAL A 81 34.33 13.04 -10.21
N GLN A 82 34.80 12.41 -11.28
CA GLN A 82 36.16 11.90 -11.40
C GLN A 82 36.95 12.79 -12.36
N THR A 83 38.07 13.36 -11.92
CA THR A 83 38.89 14.27 -12.76
C THR A 83 40.39 13.98 -12.65
N ILE A 84 41.14 14.47 -13.63
CA ILE A 84 42.60 14.56 -13.53
C ILE A 84 42.91 15.95 -12.93
N PRO A 85 43.50 16.04 -11.72
CA PRO A 85 43.81 17.32 -11.10
C PRO A 85 44.88 18.07 -11.90
N THR A 86 44.66 19.36 -12.15
CA THR A 86 45.64 20.22 -12.84
C THR A 86 46.90 20.48 -12.00
N THR A 87 46.84 20.23 -10.69
CA THR A 87 48.00 20.28 -9.78
C THR A 87 47.74 19.38 -8.58
N MET A 88 48.73 18.60 -8.12
CA MET A 88 48.63 17.71 -6.94
C MET A 88 48.54 18.45 -5.58
N LYS A 89 48.23 19.75 -5.60
CA LYS A 89 47.88 20.61 -4.45
C LYS A 89 46.41 21.03 -4.47
N ASP A 90 45.65 20.63 -5.49
CA ASP A 90 44.20 20.77 -5.50
C ASP A 90 43.62 19.97 -4.32
N ASN A 91 42.83 20.63 -3.48
CA ASN A 91 42.19 20.02 -2.32
C ASN A 91 40.75 19.55 -2.60
N SER A 92 40.24 19.72 -3.83
CA SER A 92 38.92 19.20 -4.21
C SER A 92 38.91 17.66 -4.34
N ILE A 93 40.10 17.06 -4.55
CA ILE A 93 40.32 15.60 -4.57
C ILE A 93 40.62 15.00 -3.18
N GLU A 94 40.63 15.83 -2.13
CA GLU A 94 41.07 15.45 -0.79
C GLU A 94 39.90 15.14 0.15
N TRP A 95 39.94 13.96 0.75
CA TRP A 95 38.88 13.43 1.62
C TRP A 95 39.45 12.98 2.96
N GLU A 96 38.80 13.38 4.04
CA GLU A 96 39.16 13.04 5.42
C GLU A 96 38.24 11.93 5.96
N PRO A 97 38.74 10.71 6.25
CA PRO A 97 37.90 9.57 6.65
C PRO A 97 37.64 9.51 8.16
N ILE A 98 36.47 10.02 8.58
CA ILE A 98 35.98 10.09 9.96
C ILE A 98 35.18 8.82 10.28
N LYS A 99 35.63 8.03 11.25
CA LYS A 99 35.00 6.75 11.66
C LYS A 99 33.75 6.99 12.52
N GLU A 100 32.68 6.27 12.23
CA GLU A 100 31.41 6.32 12.96
C GLU A 100 30.88 4.88 13.17
N GLY A 101 31.22 4.29 14.32
CA GLY A 101 31.00 2.86 14.56
C GLY A 101 31.83 1.98 13.60
N PHE A 102 31.14 1.21 12.77
CA PHE A 102 31.74 0.37 11.71
C PHE A 102 31.77 1.04 10.33
N GLU A 103 31.16 2.22 10.19
CA GLU A 103 31.09 2.97 8.93
C GLU A 103 32.06 4.17 8.95
N VAL A 104 32.21 4.84 7.80
CA VAL A 104 33.02 6.05 7.65
C VAL A 104 32.23 7.16 6.96
N LYS A 105 32.41 8.41 7.42
CA LYS A 105 32.06 9.63 6.70
C LYS A 105 33.31 10.17 6.01
N LEU A 106 33.24 10.41 4.71
CA LEU A 106 34.32 11.05 3.95
C LEU A 106 34.03 12.54 3.83
N ARG A 107 34.82 13.37 4.52
CA ARG A 107 34.67 14.84 4.56
C ARG A 107 35.55 15.52 3.50
N ALA A 108 34.94 16.34 2.64
CA ALA A 108 35.65 17.17 1.68
C ALA A 108 36.10 18.50 2.32
N LYS A 109 37.07 19.19 1.70
CA LYS A 109 37.40 20.59 2.05
C LYS A 109 36.14 21.45 1.95
N GLY A 110 35.84 22.21 3.02
CA GLY A 110 34.57 22.90 3.20
C GLY A 110 33.55 22.16 4.09
N GLY A 111 33.94 21.02 4.69
CA GLY A 111 33.22 20.39 5.81
C GLY A 111 32.00 19.55 5.44
N LYS A 112 31.69 19.42 4.14
CA LYS A 112 30.59 18.59 3.60
C LYS A 112 31.03 17.14 3.46
N PHE A 113 30.07 16.21 3.43
CA PHE A 113 30.34 14.78 3.38
C PHE A 113 29.88 14.12 2.06
N LEU A 114 30.63 13.11 1.62
CA LEU A 114 30.28 12.27 0.47
C LEU A 114 28.94 11.55 0.69
N ARG A 115 27.99 11.72 -0.23
CA ARG A 115 26.59 11.33 -0.05
C ARG A 115 26.10 10.37 -1.14
N ALA A 116 25.63 9.20 -0.71
CA ALA A 116 24.88 8.25 -1.52
C ALA A 116 23.40 8.65 -1.60
N ASN A 117 22.88 8.88 -2.79
CA ASN A 117 21.50 9.31 -3.02
C ASN A 117 20.55 8.17 -3.45
N GLY A 118 19.52 7.92 -2.63
CA GLY A 118 18.55 6.82 -2.82
C GLY A 118 17.21 7.17 -3.47
N ALA A 119 17.00 8.41 -3.93
CA ALA A 119 15.67 8.92 -4.27
C ALA A 119 15.17 8.51 -5.68
N THR A 120 14.39 9.37 -6.34
CA THR A 120 13.91 9.21 -7.72
C THR A 120 14.92 9.77 -8.73
N PRO A 121 15.03 9.23 -9.96
CA PRO A 121 15.87 9.84 -11.01
C PRO A 121 15.46 11.30 -11.28
N PRO A 122 16.39 12.20 -11.65
CA PRO A 122 17.84 11.99 -11.80
C PRO A 122 18.64 11.89 -10.48
N TRP A 123 18.02 12.11 -9.31
CA TRP A 123 18.67 11.98 -7.99
C TRP A 123 19.03 10.53 -7.60
N ARG A 124 18.36 9.53 -8.21
CA ARG A 124 18.59 8.10 -7.92
C ARG A 124 19.99 7.66 -8.34
N ASN A 125 20.68 6.95 -7.44
CA ASN A 125 22.03 6.41 -7.65
C ASN A 125 23.11 7.48 -7.85
N SER A 126 22.82 8.79 -7.78
CA SER A 126 23.87 9.81 -7.90
C SER A 126 24.78 9.84 -6.68
N ILE A 127 25.95 10.45 -6.85
CA ILE A 127 26.83 10.85 -5.75
C ILE A 127 26.86 12.37 -5.69
N THR A 128 26.74 12.91 -4.49
CA THR A 128 26.89 14.35 -4.22
C THR A 128 27.75 14.54 -2.98
N HIS A 129 28.09 15.79 -2.66
CA HIS A 129 28.60 16.13 -1.34
C HIS A 129 27.72 17.23 -0.70
N ASP A 130 27.32 17.02 0.55
CA ASP A 130 26.31 17.84 1.24
C ASP A 130 26.44 17.77 2.77
N LEU A 131 25.65 18.55 3.49
CA LEU A 131 25.42 18.38 4.93
C LEU A 131 24.07 17.68 5.19
N PRO A 132 24.02 16.58 5.96
CA PRO A 132 22.77 15.89 6.27
C PRO A 132 21.93 16.68 7.30
N HIS A 133 21.16 17.66 6.84
CA HIS A 133 20.30 18.51 7.69
C HIS A 133 19.07 17.80 8.31
N ARG A 134 18.86 16.50 8.08
CA ARG A 134 17.72 15.73 8.59
C ARG A 134 18.15 14.36 9.10
N THR A 135 17.57 13.90 10.21
CA THR A 135 17.80 12.57 10.80
C THR A 135 17.66 11.44 9.78
N ALA A 136 16.58 11.44 8.98
CA ALA A 136 16.34 10.47 7.91
C ALA A 136 17.37 10.50 6.74
N THR A 137 18.37 11.39 6.78
CA THR A 137 19.46 11.49 5.80
C THR A 137 20.86 11.32 6.41
N GLN A 138 20.98 11.06 7.72
CA GLN A 138 22.30 10.88 8.36
C GLN A 138 23.04 9.64 7.82
N SER A 139 22.33 8.53 7.60
CA SER A 139 22.90 7.32 6.98
C SER A 139 23.25 7.47 5.50
N TRP A 140 22.90 8.59 4.84
CA TRP A 140 23.20 8.77 3.43
C TRP A 140 24.66 9.20 3.19
N VAL A 141 25.37 9.62 4.23
CA VAL A 141 26.79 9.96 4.19
C VAL A 141 27.68 8.94 4.91
N LEU A 142 27.08 7.85 5.40
CA LEU A 142 27.77 6.69 5.96
C LEU A 142 28.12 5.70 4.85
N TRP A 143 29.35 5.18 4.93
CA TRP A 143 29.91 4.22 3.99
C TRP A 143 30.61 3.10 4.74
N GLU A 144 30.27 1.86 4.41
CA GLU A 144 31.01 0.66 4.82
C GLU A 144 32.21 0.47 3.89
N VAL A 145 33.38 0.12 4.45
CA VAL A 145 34.65 0.04 3.72
C VAL A 145 35.06 -1.42 3.51
N ASP A 146 34.78 -1.96 2.33
CA ASP A 146 35.35 -3.22 1.88
C ASP A 146 36.82 -3.01 1.51
N VAL A 147 37.76 -3.58 2.28
CA VAL A 147 39.16 -3.65 1.86
C VAL A 147 39.32 -4.66 0.72
N VAL A 148 40.13 -4.32 -0.29
CA VAL A 148 40.45 -5.21 -1.42
C VAL A 148 41.97 -5.26 -1.61
N ASP A 149 42.55 -6.41 -1.32
CA ASP A 149 43.96 -6.66 -1.64
C ASP A 149 44.13 -6.84 -3.16
N ILE A 150 45.00 -6.00 -3.74
CA ILE A 150 45.42 -6.15 -5.14
C ILE A 150 46.53 -7.19 -5.18
N CYS A 151 46.20 -8.41 -5.64
CA CYS A 151 47.20 -9.36 -6.09
C CYS A 151 47.98 -8.77 -7.28
N VAL A 152 49.31 -8.88 -7.25
CA VAL A 152 50.23 -8.19 -8.18
C VAL A 152 50.01 -8.56 -9.66
N LEU A 153 49.38 -9.70 -9.93
CA LEU A 153 49.07 -10.23 -11.26
C LEU A 153 48.14 -9.34 -12.12
N ASP A 154 47.41 -8.39 -11.52
CA ASP A 154 46.52 -7.46 -12.25
C ASP A 154 47.30 -6.31 -12.97
N LEU A 155 48.65 -6.25 -12.86
CA LEU A 155 49.49 -5.15 -13.39
C LEU A 155 50.27 -5.45 -14.69
N GLU A 156 50.45 -6.72 -15.07
CA GLU A 156 51.31 -7.08 -16.23
C GLU A 156 50.59 -7.05 -17.58
N SER A 157 49.30 -6.72 -17.63
CA SER A 157 48.51 -6.68 -18.87
C SER A 157 48.59 -5.37 -19.67
N GLU A 158 49.36 -4.38 -19.22
CA GLU A 158 49.48 -3.04 -19.84
C GLU A 158 50.47 -3.00 -21.02
N SER A 159 50.35 -3.92 -21.99
CA SER A 159 50.90 -3.70 -23.33
C SER A 159 50.24 -4.56 -24.43
N LEU A 160 49.94 -3.89 -25.55
CA LEU A 160 49.53 -4.39 -26.88
C LEU A 160 48.02 -4.67 -27.14
N PRO A 161 47.49 -4.25 -28.32
CA PRO A 161 46.08 -4.41 -28.66
C PRO A 161 45.77 -5.62 -29.56
N SER A 162 44.56 -6.16 -29.36
CA SER A 162 43.71 -6.87 -30.34
C SER A 162 44.01 -8.34 -30.72
N TYR A 163 42.92 -9.02 -31.12
CA TYR A 163 42.77 -10.35 -31.74
C TYR A 163 42.99 -11.65 -30.93
N MET A 164 41.87 -12.39 -30.80
CA MET A 164 41.68 -13.85 -30.78
C MET A 164 42.29 -14.72 -29.65
N SER A 165 41.41 -15.49 -28.98
CA SER A 165 41.73 -16.73 -28.26
C SER A 165 42.16 -17.85 -29.23
N PRO A 166 42.78 -18.94 -28.74
CA PRO A 166 41.97 -20.16 -28.55
C PRO A 166 42.36 -21.06 -27.35
N ALA A 167 41.52 -22.10 -27.16
CA ALA A 167 41.60 -23.37 -26.40
C ALA A 167 42.90 -23.81 -25.69
N SER A 168 42.88 -24.68 -24.65
CA SER A 168 41.87 -25.71 -24.31
C SER A 168 41.49 -25.71 -22.78
N SER A 169 41.24 -26.76 -21.99
CA SER A 169 41.50 -28.22 -22.06
C SER A 169 40.52 -29.08 -21.23
N PHE A 170 40.86 -30.37 -21.03
CA PHE A 170 40.02 -31.46 -20.49
C PHE A 170 40.54 -31.96 -19.10
N SER A 171 39.99 -32.95 -18.38
CA SER A 171 39.19 -34.16 -18.68
C SER A 171 38.52 -34.72 -17.39
N SER A 172 37.61 -35.70 -17.36
CA SER A 172 36.61 -36.22 -18.34
C SER A 172 35.79 -37.38 -17.72
N SER A 173 34.47 -37.41 -17.99
CA SER A 173 33.66 -38.63 -18.25
C SER A 173 33.38 -39.65 -17.12
N PRO A 174 32.47 -40.64 -17.33
CA PRO A 174 31.46 -40.82 -18.40
C PRO A 174 30.05 -40.42 -17.87
N ALA A 175 28.86 -40.90 -18.29
CA ALA A 175 28.36 -41.87 -19.28
C ALA A 175 26.88 -41.51 -19.63
N ASP A 176 26.26 -41.80 -20.77
CA ASP A 176 26.73 -42.01 -22.18
C ASP A 176 25.68 -41.29 -23.10
N ASP A 177 24.99 -41.75 -24.16
CA ASP A 177 24.86 -42.98 -24.97
C ASP A 177 24.30 -42.60 -26.38
N PHE A 178 24.10 -43.55 -27.30
CA PHE A 178 23.82 -43.36 -28.75
C PHE A 178 22.29 -43.27 -29.06
N THR A 179 21.77 -42.53 -30.05
CA THR A 179 21.91 -42.58 -31.54
C THR A 179 21.14 -41.37 -32.14
N VAL A 180 21.14 -40.92 -33.42
CA VAL A 180 21.91 -41.09 -34.68
C VAL A 180 21.63 -39.86 -35.62
N SER A 181 22.35 -39.72 -36.74
CA SER A 181 22.22 -38.72 -37.83
C SER A 181 20.87 -38.73 -38.60
N ASP A 182 20.54 -37.88 -39.59
CA ASP A 182 21.38 -37.02 -40.47
C ASP A 182 20.65 -35.77 -41.03
N SER A 183 21.36 -35.04 -41.90
CA SER A 183 21.17 -33.71 -42.46
C SER A 183 20.15 -33.55 -43.60
N ARG A 184 19.75 -32.28 -43.88
CA ARG A 184 20.00 -31.55 -45.16
C ARG A 184 18.95 -30.46 -45.49
N SER A 185 19.39 -29.24 -45.75
CA SER A 185 18.56 -28.16 -46.33
C SER A 185 18.50 -28.24 -47.86
N PRO A 186 17.41 -27.74 -48.50
CA PRO A 186 17.62 -26.68 -49.49
C PRO A 186 16.47 -25.63 -49.58
N SER A 187 16.77 -24.52 -50.26
CA SER A 187 15.83 -23.47 -50.68
C SER A 187 15.61 -23.50 -52.20
N ILE A 188 14.42 -23.11 -52.70
CA ILE A 188 14.15 -22.50 -54.03
C ILE A 188 12.65 -22.10 -54.13
N ALA A 189 12.33 -21.12 -54.99
CA ALA A 189 10.96 -20.68 -55.35
C ALA A 189 10.84 -20.59 -56.89
N PRO A 190 9.63 -20.52 -57.51
CA PRO A 190 8.99 -19.21 -57.72
C PRO A 190 7.42 -19.20 -57.86
N GLU A 191 6.86 -17.98 -58.01
CA GLU A 191 5.73 -17.51 -58.87
C GLU A 191 4.54 -18.44 -59.30
N SER A 192 3.29 -17.99 -59.50
CA SER A 192 2.68 -16.63 -59.57
C SER A 192 1.14 -16.60 -59.33
N ARG A 193 0.59 -15.38 -59.13
CA ARG A 193 -0.76 -14.82 -59.45
C ARG A 193 -1.93 -15.82 -59.64
N SER A 194 -3.10 -15.63 -59.01
CA SER A 194 -3.90 -14.39 -59.06
C SER A 194 -5.03 -14.30 -57.99
N SER A 195 -5.76 -13.18 -58.00
CA SER A 195 -6.63 -12.63 -56.96
C SER A 195 -7.97 -13.34 -56.67
N SER A 196 -8.37 -13.33 -55.39
CA SER A 196 -9.78 -13.21 -54.96
C SER A 196 -9.88 -12.14 -53.84
N ILE A 197 -11.04 -11.50 -53.69
CA ILE A 197 -11.19 -10.23 -52.94
C ILE A 197 -12.02 -10.43 -51.68
N PHE A 198 -11.41 -10.23 -50.50
CA PHE A 198 -12.13 -9.89 -49.26
C PHE A 198 -11.29 -8.96 -48.37
N PRO A 199 -11.80 -7.76 -48.00
CA PRO A 199 -11.05 -6.81 -47.17
C PRO A 199 -11.10 -7.20 -45.69
N TYR A 200 -9.95 -7.50 -45.09
CA TYR A 200 -9.83 -7.61 -43.63
C TYR A 200 -10.01 -6.23 -42.99
N ARG A 201 -11.26 -5.92 -42.62
CA ARG A 201 -11.62 -4.66 -41.95
C ARG A 201 -11.02 -4.63 -40.55
N SER A 202 -9.88 -3.96 -40.39
CA SER A 202 -9.28 -3.64 -39.09
C SER A 202 -10.34 -3.04 -38.18
N ARG A 203 -10.71 -3.79 -37.12
CA ARG A 203 -11.79 -3.43 -36.21
C ARG A 203 -11.26 -2.38 -35.23
N PRO A 204 -11.69 -1.10 -35.29
CA PRO A 204 -11.31 -0.14 -34.26
C PRO A 204 -11.96 -0.53 -32.94
N SER A 205 -11.27 -0.31 -31.82
CA SER A 205 -11.80 -0.54 -30.48
C SER A 205 -12.89 0.49 -30.13
N SER A 206 -14.13 0.17 -30.49
CA SER A 206 -15.32 0.97 -30.18
C SER A 206 -15.58 0.98 -28.67
N GLY A 207 -15.12 2.02 -27.98
CA GLY A 207 -15.22 2.10 -26.52
C GLY A 207 -14.83 3.43 -25.88
N ARG A 208 -14.79 4.55 -26.62
CA ARG A 208 -14.70 5.89 -25.98
C ARG A 208 -16.02 6.20 -25.29
N GLN A 209 -16.11 5.91 -23.99
CA GLN A 209 -17.21 6.40 -23.17
C GLN A 209 -17.03 7.91 -22.97
N ASN A 210 -18.10 8.66 -23.22
CA ASN A 210 -18.09 10.12 -23.10
C ASN A 210 -17.91 10.50 -21.61
N GLY A 211 -16.92 11.33 -21.28
CA GLY A 211 -16.71 11.81 -19.91
C GLY A 211 -17.61 12.96 -19.49
N MET A 212 -18.35 13.56 -20.44
CA MET A 212 -19.25 14.68 -20.17
C MET A 212 -20.36 14.33 -19.16
N GLU A 213 -20.77 13.07 -19.01
CA GLU A 213 -21.78 12.64 -18.03
C GLU A 213 -21.44 13.02 -16.56
N LEU A 214 -20.15 13.24 -16.25
CA LEU A 214 -19.67 13.68 -14.94
C LEU A 214 -19.73 15.22 -14.76
N PHE A 215 -19.98 15.95 -15.84
CA PHE A 215 -19.97 17.41 -15.93
C PHE A 215 -21.33 18.01 -16.35
N ASP A 216 -22.19 17.27 -17.08
CA ASP A 216 -23.45 17.76 -17.68
C ASP A 216 -24.42 18.45 -16.70
N LYS A 217 -24.31 18.18 -15.40
CA LYS A 217 -25.10 18.81 -14.33
C LYS A 217 -24.27 19.70 -13.39
N ALA A 218 -22.97 19.83 -13.61
CA ALA A 218 -22.04 20.51 -12.72
C ALA A 218 -21.84 21.98 -13.13
N LYS A 219 -22.20 22.90 -12.22
CA LYS A 219 -21.84 24.32 -12.31
C LYS A 219 -20.42 24.56 -11.78
N ALA A 220 -20.00 23.80 -10.77
CA ALA A 220 -18.63 23.80 -10.28
C ALA A 220 -18.22 22.43 -9.75
N VAL A 221 -16.95 22.08 -9.92
CA VAL A 221 -16.34 20.81 -9.52
C VAL A 221 -15.08 21.03 -8.69
N ARG A 222 -14.65 20.02 -7.95
CA ARG A 222 -13.24 19.80 -7.63
C ARG A 222 -12.76 18.55 -8.35
N LEU A 223 -11.50 18.55 -8.75
CA LEU A 223 -10.85 17.39 -9.38
C LEU A 223 -9.84 16.81 -8.40
N GLN A 224 -10.06 15.60 -7.91
CA GLN A 224 -9.10 14.89 -7.04
C GLN A 224 -8.47 13.71 -7.78
N ASN A 225 -7.16 13.52 -7.60
CA ASN A 225 -6.36 12.47 -8.22
C ASN A 225 -6.15 11.26 -7.29
N HIS A 226 -5.60 10.18 -7.85
CA HIS A 226 -5.27 8.93 -7.14
C HIS A 226 -4.33 9.07 -5.90
N HIS A 227 -3.73 10.23 -5.65
CA HIS A 227 -3.01 10.52 -4.39
C HIS A 227 -3.91 11.12 -3.29
N GLY A 228 -5.23 11.15 -3.49
CA GLY A 228 -6.20 11.78 -2.58
C GLY A 228 -6.11 13.31 -2.55
N LYS A 229 -5.46 13.95 -3.54
CA LYS A 229 -5.25 15.40 -3.57
C LYS A 229 -6.08 16.08 -4.67
N TYR A 230 -6.48 17.32 -4.41
CA TYR A 230 -7.29 18.14 -5.29
C TYR A 230 -6.41 19.06 -6.16
N LEU A 231 -6.90 19.35 -7.38
CA LEU A 231 -6.38 20.38 -8.28
C LEU A 231 -6.67 21.77 -7.71
N VAL A 232 -5.63 22.55 -7.48
CA VAL A 232 -5.70 23.86 -6.79
C VAL A 232 -4.98 24.92 -7.61
N ALA A 233 -5.69 26.00 -7.91
CA ALA A 233 -5.10 27.27 -8.36
C ALA A 233 -4.37 27.93 -7.18
N ASP A 234 -3.16 28.45 -7.40
CA ASP A 234 -2.40 29.14 -6.35
C ASP A 234 -2.59 30.65 -6.37
N ASP A 235 -2.23 31.32 -5.26
CA ASP A 235 -2.43 32.76 -5.07
C ASP A 235 -1.52 33.65 -5.94
N ASP A 236 -0.61 33.05 -6.70
CA ASP A 236 0.29 33.72 -7.64
C ASP A 236 -0.36 34.03 -9.00
N GLU A 237 -1.64 33.68 -9.17
CA GLU A 237 -2.44 33.86 -10.38
C GLU A 237 -1.83 33.23 -11.65
N GLN A 238 -0.91 32.26 -11.49
CA GLN A 238 -0.23 31.59 -12.61
C GLN A 238 -0.07 30.09 -12.42
N THR A 239 0.28 29.59 -11.24
CA THR A 239 0.55 28.17 -11.02
C THR A 239 -0.67 27.39 -10.58
N VAL A 240 -0.66 26.10 -10.93
CA VAL A 240 -1.68 25.13 -10.55
C VAL A 240 -0.97 23.91 -9.97
N ARG A 241 -1.41 23.50 -8.78
CA ARG A 241 -0.75 22.47 -7.95
C ARG A 241 -1.76 21.51 -7.32
N GLN A 242 -1.26 20.54 -6.59
CA GLN A 242 -2.04 19.60 -5.79
C GLN A 242 -2.06 20.02 -4.31
N SER A 243 -3.22 19.90 -3.67
CA SER A 243 -3.37 20.08 -2.22
C SER A 243 -4.19 18.96 -1.59
N ARG A 244 -3.98 18.65 -0.30
CA ARG A 244 -4.91 17.82 0.48
C ARG A 244 -6.16 18.60 0.90
N ASN A 245 -6.11 19.93 0.96
CA ASN A 245 -7.25 20.78 1.34
C ASN A 245 -8.21 20.98 0.16
N GLY A 246 -9.15 20.05 -0.03
CA GLY A 246 -10.20 20.13 -1.06
C GLY A 246 -11.37 21.04 -0.70
N SER A 247 -11.57 21.36 0.57
CA SER A 247 -12.62 22.29 1.02
C SER A 247 -12.30 23.76 0.70
N SER A 248 -11.05 24.08 0.39
CA SER A 248 -10.62 25.41 -0.07
C SER A 248 -11.36 25.88 -1.33
N HIS A 249 -11.74 27.16 -1.39
CA HIS A 249 -12.25 27.80 -2.61
C HIS A 249 -11.27 27.66 -3.79
N LYS A 250 -9.97 27.59 -3.52
CA LYS A 250 -8.89 27.42 -4.50
C LYS A 250 -8.92 26.06 -5.22
N ALA A 251 -9.64 25.09 -4.66
CA ALA A 251 -9.87 23.77 -5.24
C ALA A 251 -11.15 23.69 -6.09
N ARG A 252 -12.01 24.72 -6.06
CA ARG A 252 -13.26 24.78 -6.82
C ARG A 252 -12.98 25.39 -8.19
N TRP A 253 -13.38 24.66 -9.24
CA TRP A 253 -13.31 25.07 -10.63
C TRP A 253 -14.72 25.18 -11.19
N THR A 254 -15.09 26.35 -11.71
CA THR A 254 -16.34 26.53 -12.45
C THR A 254 -16.20 25.85 -13.82
N VAL A 255 -17.25 25.14 -14.23
CA VAL A 255 -17.31 24.47 -15.53
C VAL A 255 -18.05 25.40 -16.50
N GLU A 256 -17.40 25.79 -17.58
CA GLU A 256 -18.02 26.54 -18.68
C GLU A 256 -18.02 25.68 -19.94
N PHE A 257 -19.18 25.56 -20.58
CA PHE A 257 -19.37 24.76 -21.80
C PHE A 257 -19.16 25.63 -23.04
N ILE A 258 -18.56 25.07 -24.09
CA ILE A 258 -18.28 25.80 -25.33
C ILE A 258 -19.41 25.57 -26.34
N GLU A 259 -20.07 26.67 -26.75
CA GLU A 259 -21.07 26.64 -27.82
C GLU A 259 -20.48 26.06 -29.11
N GLY A 260 -21.15 25.06 -29.70
CA GLY A 260 -20.65 24.31 -30.85
C GLY A 260 -19.62 23.21 -30.56
N LYS A 261 -19.10 23.08 -29.32
CA LYS A 261 -18.21 21.97 -28.89
C LYS A 261 -18.73 21.25 -27.63
N PRO A 262 -19.84 20.50 -27.70
CA PRO A 262 -20.47 19.83 -26.55
C PRO A 262 -19.67 18.65 -25.96
N HIS A 263 -18.43 18.44 -26.38
CA HIS A 263 -17.50 17.41 -25.88
C HIS A 263 -16.24 18.03 -25.21
N VAL A 264 -16.24 19.35 -25.03
CA VAL A 264 -15.12 20.13 -24.48
C VAL A 264 -15.65 21.04 -23.37
N ILE A 265 -14.93 21.06 -22.25
CA ILE A 265 -15.16 21.99 -21.14
C ILE A 265 -14.00 22.97 -21.00
N LEU A 266 -14.32 24.15 -20.49
CA LEU A 266 -13.38 25.09 -19.91
C LEU A 266 -13.46 24.97 -18.38
N LEU A 267 -12.31 24.96 -17.72
CA LEU A 267 -12.20 24.91 -16.26
C LEU A 267 -11.65 26.24 -15.75
N LYS A 268 -12.46 26.96 -14.98
CA LYS A 268 -12.19 28.33 -14.53
C LYS A 268 -11.93 28.37 -13.02
N SER A 269 -10.79 28.90 -12.62
CA SER A 269 -10.38 29.05 -11.23
C SER A 269 -11.18 30.15 -10.52
N HIS A 270 -11.09 30.19 -9.20
CA HIS A 270 -11.74 31.24 -8.41
C HIS A 270 -11.23 32.66 -8.68
N HIS A 271 -10.05 32.82 -9.30
CA HIS A 271 -9.53 34.12 -9.81
C HIS A 271 -10.20 34.53 -11.15
N GLY A 272 -11.08 33.70 -11.72
CA GLY A 272 -11.65 33.90 -13.06
C GLY A 272 -10.74 33.49 -14.22
N LEU A 273 -9.55 32.96 -13.93
CA LEU A 273 -8.55 32.48 -14.89
C LEU A 273 -8.86 31.04 -15.34
N TYR A 274 -8.47 30.67 -16.54
CA TYR A 274 -8.73 29.34 -17.11
C TYR A 274 -7.54 28.39 -16.95
N LEU A 275 -7.81 27.09 -16.84
CA LEU A 275 -6.79 26.04 -16.77
C LEU A 275 -6.13 25.82 -18.15
N THR A 276 -4.86 26.19 -18.29
CA THR A 276 -4.19 26.36 -19.60
C THR A 276 -3.04 25.37 -19.81
N ALA A 277 -3.10 24.57 -20.87
CA ALA A 277 -2.10 23.59 -21.27
C ALA A 277 -1.01 24.21 -22.17
N THR A 278 0.07 24.73 -21.58
CA THR A 278 1.12 25.45 -22.33
C THR A 278 2.12 24.51 -23.03
N ASP A 279 2.86 25.00 -24.03
CA ASP A 279 3.92 24.23 -24.68
C ASP A 279 5.27 24.18 -23.92
N LYS A 280 5.41 25.00 -22.87
CA LYS A 280 6.66 25.12 -22.09
C LYS A 280 6.93 23.84 -21.30
N ALA A 281 8.14 23.29 -21.37
CA ALA A 281 8.56 22.17 -20.53
C ALA A 281 8.51 22.53 -19.04
N PHE A 282 8.19 21.56 -18.16
CA PHE A 282 8.10 21.84 -16.71
C PHE A 282 9.48 22.09 -16.09
N LEU A 283 10.39 21.14 -16.26
CA LEU A 283 11.80 21.19 -15.85
C LEU A 283 12.63 20.48 -16.92
N LEU A 284 13.87 20.93 -17.12
CA LEU A 284 14.80 20.29 -18.06
C LEU A 284 15.09 18.84 -17.63
N GLY A 285 14.99 17.89 -18.56
CA GLY A 285 15.17 16.46 -18.27
C GLY A 285 13.97 15.75 -17.62
N MET A 286 12.84 16.43 -17.39
CA MET A 286 11.60 15.80 -16.89
C MET A 286 10.53 15.72 -17.99
N THR A 287 9.70 14.67 -17.99
CA THR A 287 8.65 14.50 -19.03
C THR A 287 7.44 15.40 -18.73
N GLY A 288 6.80 15.96 -19.74
CA GLY A 288 5.57 16.72 -19.61
C GLY A 288 5.73 18.25 -19.59
N LYS A 289 4.68 18.92 -20.04
CA LYS A 289 4.60 20.37 -20.25
C LYS A 289 3.84 21.06 -19.11
N LYS A 290 4.11 22.33 -18.84
CA LYS A 290 3.46 23.12 -17.77
C LYS A 290 1.98 23.31 -18.04
N VAL A 291 1.17 23.12 -17.01
CA VAL A 291 -0.20 23.62 -16.93
C VAL A 291 -0.20 24.82 -15.99
N LEU A 292 -0.84 25.90 -16.40
CA LEU A 292 -0.94 27.17 -15.68
C LEU A 292 -2.41 27.55 -15.51
N GLN A 293 -2.67 28.64 -14.79
CA GLN A 293 -3.92 29.40 -14.93
C GLN A 293 -3.62 30.70 -15.70
N THR A 294 -4.42 31.03 -16.72
CA THR A 294 -4.25 32.28 -17.51
C THR A 294 -5.59 32.86 -17.95
N LEU A 295 -5.60 34.15 -18.30
CA LEU A 295 -6.63 34.70 -19.19
C LEU A 295 -6.44 34.14 -20.62
N PRO A 296 -7.51 33.95 -21.42
CA PRO A 296 -7.39 33.53 -22.81
C PRO A 296 -6.85 34.68 -23.67
N ALA A 297 -5.79 34.44 -24.44
CA ALA A 297 -5.21 35.50 -25.28
C ALA A 297 -6.09 35.85 -26.50
N THR A 298 -6.93 34.91 -26.95
CA THR A 298 -7.90 35.09 -28.04
C THR A 298 -9.17 34.30 -27.75
N LYS A 299 -10.26 34.58 -28.49
CA LYS A 299 -11.52 33.81 -28.43
C LYS A 299 -11.42 32.38 -29.02
N SER A 300 -10.24 31.97 -29.51
CA SER A 300 -10.01 30.69 -30.17
C SER A 300 -8.79 29.95 -29.58
N ASP A 301 -8.51 30.17 -28.30
CA ASP A 301 -7.37 29.58 -27.62
C ASP A 301 -7.61 28.11 -27.29
N THR A 302 -7.14 27.20 -28.14
CA THR A 302 -7.30 25.74 -27.95
C THR A 302 -6.41 25.16 -26.86
N SER A 303 -5.69 25.99 -26.08
CA SER A 303 -4.89 25.56 -24.93
C SER A 303 -5.66 25.54 -23.60
N ILE A 304 -6.83 26.21 -23.52
CA ILE A 304 -7.76 26.12 -22.38
C ILE A 304 -8.84 25.03 -22.56
N GLU A 305 -8.86 24.37 -23.73
CA GLU A 305 -9.84 23.34 -24.10
C GLU A 305 -9.48 21.95 -23.55
N TRP A 306 -10.39 21.34 -22.78
CA TRP A 306 -10.25 19.98 -22.24
C TRP A 306 -11.41 19.08 -22.66
N GLU A 307 -11.13 17.97 -23.36
CA GLU A 307 -12.06 16.88 -23.68
C GLU A 307 -12.09 15.89 -22.50
N PRO A 308 -13.22 15.71 -21.78
CA PRO A 308 -13.32 14.72 -20.71
C PRO A 308 -13.58 13.32 -21.27
N ILE A 309 -12.64 12.38 -21.04
CA ILE A 309 -12.75 10.98 -21.45
C ILE A 309 -12.92 10.11 -20.22
N LYS A 310 -14.04 9.37 -20.14
CA LYS A 310 -14.37 8.51 -18.99
C LYS A 310 -13.45 7.28 -18.93
N GLU A 311 -12.98 6.96 -17.74
CA GLU A 311 -12.19 5.76 -17.46
C GLU A 311 -12.79 5.03 -16.24
N GLY A 312 -13.48 3.92 -16.49
CA GLY A 312 -14.21 3.19 -15.44
C GLY A 312 -15.46 3.94 -14.94
N ALA A 313 -15.85 3.70 -13.69
CA ALA A 313 -17.12 4.21 -13.15
C ALA A 313 -17.09 5.66 -12.65
N PHE A 314 -15.95 6.11 -12.10
CA PHE A 314 -15.87 7.38 -11.35
C PHE A 314 -14.68 8.29 -11.73
N HIS A 315 -13.83 7.86 -12.68
CA HIS A 315 -12.65 8.62 -13.09
C HIS A 315 -12.79 9.15 -14.54
N VAL A 316 -12.10 10.26 -14.79
CA VAL A 316 -11.98 10.92 -16.08
C VAL A 316 -10.52 11.27 -16.36
N LYS A 317 -10.15 11.23 -17.64
CA LYS A 317 -8.92 11.79 -18.18
C LYS A 317 -9.28 13.07 -18.92
N LEU A 318 -8.73 14.21 -18.50
CA LEU A 318 -8.91 15.48 -19.20
C LEU A 318 -7.86 15.59 -20.30
N ARG A 319 -8.29 15.55 -21.57
CA ARG A 319 -7.43 15.52 -22.76
C ARG A 319 -7.34 16.90 -23.42
N THR A 320 -6.13 17.36 -23.70
CA THR A 320 -5.86 18.59 -24.44
C THR A 320 -6.13 18.43 -25.93
N SER A 321 -6.27 19.53 -26.66
CA SER A 321 -6.27 19.59 -28.12
C SER A 321 -5.09 18.85 -28.77
N GLN A 322 -3.90 18.90 -28.15
CA GLN A 322 -2.70 18.15 -28.58
C GLN A 322 -2.76 16.63 -28.29
N GLY A 323 -3.83 16.14 -27.67
CA GLY A 323 -4.00 14.73 -27.30
C GLY A 323 -3.22 14.26 -26.07
N LYS A 324 -2.62 15.17 -25.30
CA LYS A 324 -1.98 14.91 -24.00
C LYS A 324 -3.04 14.97 -22.89
N PHE A 325 -2.74 14.41 -21.72
CA PHE A 325 -3.68 14.36 -20.58
C PHE A 325 -3.18 15.17 -19.39
N LEU A 326 -4.11 15.78 -18.63
CA LEU A 326 -3.82 16.45 -17.36
C LEU A 326 -3.27 15.44 -16.34
N ARG A 327 -2.09 15.70 -15.79
CA ARG A 327 -1.35 14.77 -14.93
C ARG A 327 -0.99 15.38 -13.58
N ALA A 328 -1.36 14.67 -12.51
CA ALA A 328 -0.94 14.93 -11.13
C ALA A 328 0.41 14.26 -10.84
N ASN A 329 1.45 15.06 -10.62
CA ASN A 329 2.80 14.55 -10.38
C ASN A 329 3.07 14.17 -8.91
N GLY A 330 3.47 12.91 -8.69
CA GLY A 330 4.02 12.41 -7.42
C GLY A 330 5.51 12.73 -7.24
N GLY A 331 6.25 11.89 -6.51
CA GLY A 331 7.72 11.95 -6.44
C GLY A 331 8.29 12.96 -5.41
N THR A 332 9.34 13.69 -5.79
CA THR A 332 10.10 14.66 -4.96
C THR A 332 9.94 16.09 -5.46
N PRO A 333 10.01 17.15 -4.62
CA PRO A 333 10.06 18.53 -5.12
C PRO A 333 11.22 18.76 -6.10
N PRO A 334 11.11 19.65 -7.10
CA PRO A 334 9.95 20.49 -7.41
C PRO A 334 8.80 19.76 -8.14
N TRP A 335 8.99 18.48 -8.48
CA TRP A 335 8.01 17.66 -9.21
C TRP A 335 6.79 17.28 -8.36
N ARG A 336 7.01 16.98 -7.07
CA ARG A 336 5.96 16.67 -6.11
C ARG A 336 4.91 17.78 -6.05
N ASN A 337 3.65 17.39 -6.17
CA ASN A 337 2.47 18.27 -6.14
C ASN A 337 2.32 19.18 -7.38
N SER A 338 3.19 19.12 -8.39
CA SER A 338 2.99 19.91 -9.60
C SER A 338 1.91 19.32 -10.51
N ILE A 339 1.41 20.14 -11.43
CA ILE A 339 0.49 19.74 -12.50
C ILE A 339 1.19 19.94 -13.85
N THR A 340 1.03 18.96 -14.73
CA THR A 340 1.57 18.99 -16.10
C THR A 340 0.57 18.37 -17.06
N HIS A 341 0.76 18.53 -18.37
CA HIS A 341 0.11 17.67 -19.36
C HIS A 341 1.14 16.81 -20.09
N ASP A 342 0.82 15.52 -20.23
CA ASP A 342 1.70 14.54 -20.86
C ASP A 342 0.95 13.28 -21.32
N VAL A 343 1.64 12.34 -21.96
CA VAL A 343 1.15 10.97 -22.13
C VAL A 343 1.98 10.05 -21.22
N PRO A 344 1.38 9.34 -20.25
CA PRO A 344 2.13 8.44 -19.38
C PRO A 344 2.65 7.22 -20.15
N HIS A 345 3.97 7.16 -20.34
CA HIS A 345 4.64 6.06 -21.05
C HIS A 345 5.02 4.87 -20.15
N ARG A 346 4.71 4.90 -18.85
CA ARG A 346 5.04 3.84 -17.88
C ARG A 346 3.81 3.41 -17.10
N THR A 347 3.69 2.11 -16.84
CA THR A 347 2.55 1.50 -16.11
C THR A 347 2.31 2.18 -14.76
N ALA A 348 3.36 2.38 -13.96
CA ALA A 348 3.32 3.07 -12.66
C ALA A 348 3.05 4.59 -12.73
N THR A 349 2.66 5.12 -13.89
CA THR A 349 2.24 6.52 -14.09
C THR A 349 0.90 6.65 -14.83
N GLN A 350 0.21 5.55 -15.15
CA GLN A 350 -1.10 5.62 -15.81
C GLN A 350 -2.16 6.29 -14.91
N ASP A 351 -2.16 5.93 -13.62
CA ASP A 351 -3.13 6.46 -12.64
C ASP A 351 -2.94 7.97 -12.36
N TRP A 352 -1.80 8.54 -12.78
CA TRP A 352 -1.47 9.95 -12.57
C TRP A 352 -2.28 10.89 -13.47
N VAL A 353 -2.92 10.38 -14.53
CA VAL A 353 -3.85 11.15 -15.38
C VAL A 353 -5.32 10.88 -15.05
N LEU A 354 -5.60 10.05 -14.03
CA LEU A 354 -6.95 9.79 -13.55
C LEU A 354 -7.35 10.83 -12.51
N TRP A 355 -8.49 11.47 -12.77
CA TRP A 355 -9.14 12.44 -11.89
C TRP A 355 -10.57 11.97 -11.63
N GLY A 356 -10.99 11.89 -10.37
CA GLY A 356 -12.41 11.85 -10.07
C GLY A 356 -13.01 13.26 -10.12
N VAL A 357 -14.32 13.35 -10.29
CA VAL A 357 -15.05 14.62 -10.39
C VAL A 357 -16.00 14.79 -9.19
N ASP A 358 -15.71 15.75 -8.32
CA ASP A 358 -16.50 16.07 -7.12
C ASP A 358 -17.38 17.29 -7.42
N VAL A 359 -18.64 17.07 -7.77
CA VAL A 359 -19.58 18.16 -8.11
C VAL A 359 -19.95 18.92 -6.83
N VAL A 360 -19.58 20.21 -6.79
CA VAL A 360 -19.79 21.10 -5.63
C VAL A 360 -21.07 21.90 -5.78
N ASP A 361 -21.30 22.45 -6.98
CA ASP A 361 -22.47 23.25 -7.32
C ASP A 361 -23.15 22.60 -8.53
N ILE A 362 -24.48 22.44 -8.48
CA ILE A 362 -25.29 21.86 -9.57
C ILE A 362 -25.91 22.99 -10.40
N SER A 363 -25.98 22.80 -11.73
CA SER A 363 -26.75 23.65 -12.62
C SER A 363 -28.20 23.16 -12.66
N LEU A 364 -29.14 24.00 -12.19
CA LEU A 364 -30.57 23.77 -12.33
C LEU A 364 -31.08 24.67 -13.46
N SER A 365 -31.43 24.07 -14.59
CA SER A 365 -32.14 24.72 -15.70
C SER A 365 -33.63 24.38 -15.61
N ASP A 366 -34.49 25.40 -15.69
CA ASP A 366 -35.93 25.25 -15.40
C ASP A 366 -36.67 24.31 -16.38
N SER A 367 -37.13 23.16 -15.89
CA SER A 367 -38.34 22.47 -16.36
C SER A 367 -38.71 21.32 -15.41
N GLU A 368 -40.02 21.18 -15.17
CA GLU A 368 -40.72 20.32 -14.19
C GLU A 368 -40.91 20.88 -12.77
N SER A 369 -42.11 20.69 -12.23
CA SER A 369 -42.68 21.58 -11.20
C SER A 369 -43.28 20.86 -9.99
N LEU A 370 -43.45 21.62 -8.91
CA LEU A 370 -44.29 21.33 -7.73
C LEU A 370 -43.93 20.11 -6.87
N SER A 371 -43.23 20.40 -5.76
CA SER A 371 -43.87 20.24 -4.45
C SER A 371 -43.45 21.39 -3.53
N SER A 372 -44.38 21.89 -2.71
CA SER A 372 -44.25 23.18 -2.02
C SER A 372 -44.52 23.09 -0.53
N CYS A 373 -43.65 23.70 0.28
CA CYS A 373 -44.03 24.43 1.50
C CYS A 373 -42.84 25.25 2.08
N THR A 374 -43.11 26.53 2.35
CA THR A 374 -42.62 27.37 3.48
C THR A 374 -41.14 27.28 3.93
N SER A 375 -40.38 28.37 4.09
CA SER A 375 -40.80 29.73 4.51
C SER A 375 -39.99 30.86 3.85
N THR A 376 -40.50 32.09 3.96
CA THR A 376 -40.08 33.27 3.20
C THR A 376 -39.15 34.21 3.99
N ALA A 377 -38.33 34.97 3.24
CA ALA A 377 -37.67 36.23 3.61
C ALA A 377 -36.58 36.25 4.71
N SER A 378 -35.36 36.58 4.28
CA SER A 378 -34.60 37.71 4.85
C SER A 378 -33.58 38.24 3.83
N ASN A 379 -33.93 39.31 3.10
CA ASN A 379 -32.95 40.06 2.30
C ASN A 379 -32.18 41.03 3.23
N PHE A 380 -30.87 41.10 3.07
CA PHE A 380 -30.06 42.30 2.74
C PHE A 380 -28.58 41.85 2.77
N SER A 381 -27.90 41.91 1.62
CA SER A 381 -27.04 43.02 1.19
C SER A 381 -25.73 43.11 1.97
N ALA A 382 -24.62 43.03 1.23
CA ALA A 382 -23.31 43.34 1.78
C ALA A 382 -23.10 44.86 1.88
N LEU A 383 -22.21 45.27 2.76
CA LEU A 383 -21.19 46.29 2.48
C LEU A 383 -19.93 45.95 3.30
N ALA A 384 -18.80 46.54 2.93
CA ALA A 384 -17.53 46.35 3.61
C ALA A 384 -17.27 47.51 4.58
N ASP A 385 -16.39 47.27 5.56
CA ASP A 385 -15.59 48.32 6.20
C ASP A 385 -14.23 47.72 6.62
N ASP A 386 -13.25 48.59 6.88
CA ASP A 386 -11.82 48.25 6.82
C ASP A 386 -11.03 48.66 8.09
N PHE A 387 -9.76 48.25 8.16
CA PHE A 387 -8.67 48.74 9.02
C PHE A 387 -8.52 48.31 10.51
N SER A 388 -7.26 47.93 10.80
CA SER A 388 -6.44 48.16 12.03
C SER A 388 -6.39 47.14 13.18
N GLY A 389 -5.23 47.12 13.88
CA GLY A 389 -5.17 46.83 15.33
C GLY A 389 -4.56 45.51 15.84
N SER A 390 -3.23 45.38 15.84
CA SER A 390 -2.43 44.38 16.59
C SER A 390 -2.18 44.81 18.06
N PRO A 391 -1.66 44.02 19.04
CA PRO A 391 -1.66 42.57 19.31
C PRO A 391 -2.02 42.16 20.80
N ASP A 392 -1.93 40.86 21.11
CA ASP A 392 -1.58 40.19 22.40
C ASP A 392 -2.16 40.62 23.78
N THR A 393 -2.86 39.70 24.46
CA THR A 393 -2.46 39.02 25.73
C THR A 393 -3.64 38.35 26.47
N GLY A 394 -3.35 37.36 27.34
CA GLY A 394 -4.17 37.06 28.53
C GLY A 394 -5.20 35.90 28.45
N SER A 395 -5.14 35.00 29.44
CA SER A 395 -6.12 33.93 29.73
C SER A 395 -6.60 34.06 31.19
N PRO A 396 -7.47 33.19 31.74
CA PRO A 396 -8.73 32.61 31.25
C PRO A 396 -9.91 32.83 32.24
N ILE A 397 -11.17 32.75 31.79
CA ILE A 397 -12.35 32.62 32.69
C ILE A 397 -13.33 31.56 32.16
N VAL A 398 -13.92 30.77 33.08
CA VAL A 398 -14.93 29.73 32.81
C VAL A 398 -16.26 30.12 33.46
N VAL A 399 -17.33 30.30 32.67
CA VAL A 399 -18.72 30.16 33.13
C VAL A 399 -19.63 29.59 32.01
N SER A 400 -20.34 28.50 32.36
CA SER A 400 -21.57 27.92 31.81
C SER A 400 -22.15 28.31 30.43
N ALA A 401 -22.18 27.30 29.55
CA ALA A 401 -23.38 26.79 28.86
C ALA A 401 -24.43 27.79 28.32
N GLY A 402 -24.26 28.25 27.07
CA GLY A 402 -25.33 28.75 26.21
C GLY A 402 -25.57 27.82 25.01
N ARG A 403 -26.83 27.59 24.62
CA ARG A 403 -27.17 26.74 23.46
C ARG A 403 -26.74 27.42 22.15
N LEU A 404 -25.83 26.79 21.40
CA LEU A 404 -25.80 26.91 19.94
C LEU A 404 -26.24 25.58 19.32
N GLY A 405 -27.16 25.65 18.35
CA GLY A 405 -27.50 24.49 17.55
C GLY A 405 -26.32 24.11 16.65
N HIS A 406 -25.97 22.82 16.60
CA HIS A 406 -25.04 22.34 15.59
C HIS A 406 -25.59 22.67 14.20
N ALA A 407 -24.91 23.56 13.48
CA ALA A 407 -25.03 23.64 12.03
C ALA A 407 -24.57 22.30 11.46
N SER A 408 -25.52 21.39 11.23
CA SER A 408 -25.24 20.11 10.60
C SER A 408 -24.71 20.38 9.21
N THR A 409 -23.39 20.25 9.05
CA THR A 409 -22.79 20.05 7.73
C THR A 409 -23.60 18.96 7.05
N ARG A 410 -24.19 19.27 5.88
CA ARG A 410 -24.92 18.27 5.09
C ARG A 410 -23.87 17.27 4.58
N GLN A 411 -23.62 16.23 5.38
CA GLN A 411 -22.81 15.09 4.97
C GLN A 411 -23.49 14.51 3.74
N SER A 412 -22.79 14.52 2.61
CA SER A 412 -23.23 13.82 1.42
C SER A 412 -23.32 12.33 1.77
N SER A 413 -24.42 11.71 1.37
CA SER A 413 -24.49 10.25 1.27
C SER A 413 -23.29 9.78 0.45
N GLY A 414 -22.75 8.60 0.79
CA GLY A 414 -21.77 7.88 -0.02
C GLY A 414 -22.40 6.70 -0.77
N MET A 415 -23.73 6.56 -0.77
CA MET A 415 -24.42 5.43 -1.39
C MET A 415 -24.19 5.33 -2.90
N GLU A 416 -23.86 6.42 -3.60
CA GLU A 416 -23.56 6.42 -5.04
C GLU A 416 -22.35 5.57 -5.42
N PHE A 417 -21.38 5.38 -4.51
CA PHE A 417 -20.25 4.46 -4.72
C PHE A 417 -20.69 2.98 -4.71
N PHE A 418 -21.86 2.70 -4.14
CA PHE A 418 -22.41 1.36 -3.91
C PHE A 418 -23.57 1.03 -4.86
N GLN A 419 -24.43 2.00 -5.20
CA GLN A 419 -25.69 1.82 -5.97
C GLN A 419 -25.55 0.96 -7.24
N LYS A 420 -24.47 1.16 -8.01
CA LYS A 420 -24.20 0.41 -9.25
C LYS A 420 -23.28 -0.80 -9.07
N ALA A 421 -22.73 -1.00 -7.87
CA ALA A 421 -21.84 -2.09 -7.56
C ALA A 421 -22.60 -3.34 -7.09
N LYS A 422 -22.21 -4.50 -7.60
CA LYS A 422 -22.55 -5.82 -7.06
C LYS A 422 -21.44 -6.32 -6.13
N THR A 423 -20.18 -6.16 -6.55
CA THR A 423 -18.99 -6.61 -5.82
C THR A 423 -17.94 -5.51 -5.79
N ILE A 424 -17.41 -5.19 -4.61
CA ILE A 424 -16.40 -4.15 -4.37
C ILE A 424 -15.14 -4.70 -3.70
N ARG A 425 -14.09 -3.86 -3.66
CA ARG A 425 -12.98 -3.90 -2.71
C ARG A 425 -12.94 -2.56 -1.97
N LEU A 426 -12.52 -2.58 -0.72
CA LEU A 426 -12.30 -1.37 0.09
C LEU A 426 -10.81 -1.18 0.32
N ARG A 427 -10.22 -0.12 -0.22
CA ARG A 427 -8.79 0.20 -0.09
C ARG A 427 -8.58 1.34 0.90
N SER A 428 -7.83 1.07 1.96
CA SER A 428 -7.50 2.04 3.00
C SER A 428 -6.41 3.03 2.58
N HIS A 429 -6.30 4.14 3.32
CA HIS A 429 -5.21 5.12 3.24
C HIS A 429 -3.78 4.53 3.37
N HIS A 430 -3.62 3.25 3.73
CA HIS A 430 -2.32 2.57 3.83
C HIS A 430 -1.94 1.74 2.60
N ASP A 431 -2.60 1.95 1.45
CA ASP A 431 -2.45 1.17 0.21
C ASP A 431 -2.67 -0.34 0.43
N LYS A 432 -3.66 -0.67 1.29
CA LYS A 432 -4.06 -2.03 1.64
C LYS A 432 -5.57 -2.19 1.55
N TYR A 433 -6.02 -3.37 1.19
CA TYR A 433 -7.42 -3.73 1.07
C TYR A 433 -7.95 -4.37 2.35
N LEU A 434 -9.26 -4.30 2.57
CA LEU A 434 -9.98 -5.08 3.59
C LEU A 434 -10.09 -6.54 3.14
N LEU A 435 -9.45 -7.46 3.87
CA LEU A 435 -9.49 -8.90 3.59
C LEU A 435 -10.27 -9.66 4.67
N ALA A 436 -11.04 -10.65 4.22
CA ALA A 436 -11.56 -11.74 5.03
C ALA A 436 -10.44 -12.73 5.39
N GLU A 437 -10.37 -13.19 6.64
CA GLU A 437 -9.39 -14.20 7.05
C GLU A 437 -9.94 -15.64 6.91
N GLU A 438 -9.06 -16.63 6.79
CA GLU A 438 -9.44 -18.02 6.50
C GLU A 438 -10.04 -18.76 7.71
N ASP A 439 -9.89 -18.20 8.91
CA ASP A 439 -10.67 -18.56 10.10
C ASP A 439 -12.18 -18.29 9.93
N GLN A 440 -12.55 -17.47 8.94
CA GLN A 440 -13.90 -16.95 8.70
C GLN A 440 -14.46 -16.18 9.90
N GLU A 441 -13.63 -15.59 10.74
CA GLU A 441 -14.04 -14.78 11.91
C GLU A 441 -13.33 -13.42 11.89
N SER A 442 -12.05 -13.39 11.54
CA SER A 442 -11.22 -12.19 11.56
C SER A 442 -11.30 -11.40 10.24
N VAL A 443 -11.03 -10.08 10.34
CA VAL A 443 -10.74 -9.24 9.17
C VAL A 443 -9.47 -8.43 9.38
N TYR A 444 -8.68 -8.34 8.32
CA TYR A 444 -7.34 -7.74 8.35
C TYR A 444 -7.07 -6.92 7.09
N GLN A 445 -5.87 -6.33 7.02
CA GLN A 445 -5.44 -5.49 5.92
C GLN A 445 -4.15 -5.97 5.26
N ASP A 446 -4.20 -6.13 3.94
CA ASP A 446 -3.00 -6.47 3.16
C ASP A 446 -3.00 -5.85 1.75
N ARG A 447 -1.84 -5.87 1.09
CA ARG A 447 -1.62 -5.33 -0.26
C ARG A 447 -2.24 -6.22 -1.35
N TYR A 448 -2.56 -7.48 -1.06
CA TYR A 448 -3.03 -8.49 -2.02
C TYR A 448 -4.51 -8.34 -2.43
N GLY A 449 -4.90 -7.15 -2.90
CA GLY A 449 -6.28 -6.86 -3.33
C GLY A 449 -6.82 -7.68 -4.51
N SER A 450 -5.99 -8.49 -5.18
CA SER A 450 -6.44 -9.43 -6.22
C SER A 450 -7.08 -10.71 -5.67
N ALA A 451 -6.87 -11.02 -4.39
CA ALA A 451 -7.34 -12.26 -3.77
C ALA A 451 -8.88 -12.29 -3.62
N LYS A 452 -9.47 -13.50 -3.60
CA LYS A 452 -10.93 -13.68 -3.49
C LYS A 452 -11.49 -13.10 -2.18
N ASN A 453 -10.71 -13.17 -1.10
CA ASN A 453 -11.05 -12.67 0.23
C ASN A 453 -10.97 -11.15 0.38
N ALA A 454 -10.40 -10.43 -0.58
CA ALA A 454 -10.47 -8.97 -0.65
C ALA A 454 -11.79 -8.44 -1.26
N LYS A 455 -12.63 -9.34 -1.82
CA LYS A 455 -13.89 -8.98 -2.47
C LYS A 455 -15.08 -9.07 -1.50
N TRP A 456 -15.93 -8.06 -1.56
CA TRP A 456 -17.12 -7.92 -0.73
C TRP A 456 -18.34 -7.68 -1.62
N THR A 457 -19.35 -8.54 -1.52
CA THR A 457 -20.65 -8.36 -2.16
C THR A 457 -21.44 -7.29 -1.42
N VAL A 458 -22.07 -6.39 -2.16
CA VAL A 458 -22.91 -5.31 -1.62
C VAL A 458 -24.37 -5.78 -1.59
N GLU A 459 -24.95 -5.88 -0.40
CA GLU A 459 -26.37 -6.16 -0.21
C GLU A 459 -27.07 -4.92 0.37
N PHE A 460 -28.20 -4.52 -0.22
CA PHE A 460 -28.97 -3.34 0.18
C PHE A 460 -30.06 -3.74 1.17
N VAL A 461 -30.34 -2.86 2.14
CA VAL A 461 -31.40 -3.09 3.12
C VAL A 461 -32.73 -2.57 2.59
N GLU A 462 -33.69 -3.46 2.39
CA GLU A 462 -35.03 -3.13 1.91
C GLU A 462 -35.70 -2.10 2.85
N GLY A 463 -36.23 -1.03 2.27
CA GLY A 463 -36.80 0.11 3.00
C GLY A 463 -35.80 1.12 3.57
N ILE A 464 -34.49 0.86 3.57
CA ILE A 464 -33.46 1.77 4.16
C ILE A 464 -32.38 2.12 3.13
N ASN A 465 -32.69 3.08 2.24
CA ASN A 465 -31.83 3.57 1.15
C ASN A 465 -30.56 4.34 1.59
N LYS A 466 -30.07 4.12 2.82
CA LYS A 466 -28.90 4.79 3.42
C LYS A 466 -27.82 3.85 3.96
N VAL A 467 -28.10 2.54 4.04
CA VAL A 467 -27.16 1.57 4.61
C VAL A 467 -26.90 0.42 3.63
N VAL A 468 -25.70 -0.16 3.73
CA VAL A 468 -25.30 -1.37 3.02
C VAL A 468 -24.86 -2.44 4.02
N ARG A 469 -25.06 -3.70 3.63
CA ARG A 469 -24.46 -4.88 4.26
C ARG A 469 -23.35 -5.38 3.35
N LEU A 470 -22.18 -5.65 3.91
CA LEU A 470 -21.00 -6.10 3.16
C LEU A 470 -20.73 -7.56 3.47
N ARG A 471 -20.78 -8.41 2.45
CA ARG A 471 -20.71 -9.87 2.59
C ARG A 471 -19.43 -10.43 1.94
N SER A 472 -18.68 -11.21 2.71
CA SER A 472 -17.39 -11.77 2.32
C SER A 472 -17.52 -12.96 1.36
N CYS A 473 -16.39 -13.41 0.81
CA CYS A 473 -16.32 -14.64 0.01
C CYS A 473 -16.73 -15.92 0.76
N TYR A 474 -16.73 -15.91 2.10
CA TYR A 474 -17.22 -17.01 2.94
C TYR A 474 -18.73 -16.91 3.23
N GLY A 475 -19.43 -15.94 2.63
CA GLY A 475 -20.86 -15.74 2.80
C GLY A 475 -21.28 -15.05 4.10
N LYS A 476 -20.32 -14.72 4.98
CA LYS A 476 -20.51 -14.00 6.25
C LYS A 476 -20.45 -12.48 6.09
N TYR A 477 -21.05 -11.72 7.00
CA TYR A 477 -21.13 -10.26 6.94
C TYR A 477 -20.03 -9.56 7.75
N LEU A 478 -19.60 -8.39 7.28
CA LEU A 478 -18.73 -7.47 8.01
C LEU A 478 -19.50 -6.88 9.21
N THR A 479 -19.11 -7.27 10.42
CA THR A 479 -19.88 -7.07 11.65
C THR A 479 -19.11 -6.19 12.63
N ALA A 480 -19.69 -5.07 13.06
CA ALA A 480 -19.18 -4.26 14.15
C ALA A 480 -19.62 -4.85 15.50
N THR A 481 -18.68 -5.21 16.38
CA THR A 481 -18.99 -5.75 17.72
C THR A 481 -18.57 -4.77 18.81
N GLU A 482 -19.21 -4.80 19.99
CA GLU A 482 -18.81 -3.96 21.13
C GLU A 482 -17.63 -4.56 21.94
N GLU A 483 -16.95 -5.58 21.42
CA GLU A 483 -15.78 -6.17 22.07
C GLU A 483 -14.52 -5.33 21.80
N GLN A 484 -13.77 -4.94 22.84
CA GLN A 484 -12.54 -4.18 22.66
C GLN A 484 -11.47 -5.02 21.92
N PHE A 485 -10.78 -4.44 20.93
CA PHE A 485 -9.79 -5.18 20.13
C PHE A 485 -8.50 -5.49 20.91
N LEU A 486 -7.98 -4.52 21.68
CA LEU A 486 -6.86 -4.71 22.62
C LEU A 486 -7.06 -3.87 23.87
N LEU A 487 -6.76 -4.46 25.03
CA LEU A 487 -6.76 -3.76 26.32
C LEU A 487 -5.78 -2.58 26.28
N GLY A 488 -6.24 -1.39 26.67
CA GLY A 488 -5.43 -0.16 26.66
C GLY A 488 -5.30 0.53 25.30
N VAL A 489 -6.02 0.09 24.26
CA VAL A 489 -6.05 0.72 22.92
C VAL A 489 -7.49 1.05 22.54
N THR A 490 -7.72 2.13 21.78
CA THR A 490 -9.08 2.62 21.49
C THR A 490 -9.73 1.87 20.33
N GLY A 491 -11.01 1.53 20.43
CA GLY A 491 -11.81 0.93 19.35
C GLY A 491 -12.04 -0.58 19.47
N HIS A 492 -13.13 -1.01 18.85
CA HIS A 492 -13.72 -2.34 19.03
C HIS A 492 -13.51 -3.22 17.79
N LYS A 493 -13.63 -4.55 17.96
CA LYS A 493 -13.41 -5.51 16.89
C LYS A 493 -14.43 -5.33 15.76
N VAL A 494 -13.96 -5.61 14.54
CA VAL A 494 -14.83 -5.90 13.41
C VAL A 494 -14.55 -7.35 13.01
N LEU A 495 -15.60 -8.13 12.81
CA LEU A 495 -15.54 -9.58 12.60
C LEU A 495 -16.37 -10.02 11.39
N GLN A 496 -16.30 -11.30 11.06
CA GLN A 496 -17.11 -11.99 10.07
C GLN A 496 -18.16 -12.87 10.75
N THR A 497 -19.41 -12.45 10.76
CA THR A 497 -20.47 -13.22 11.42
C THR A 497 -21.60 -13.61 10.47
N THR A 498 -22.31 -14.68 10.82
CA THR A 498 -23.59 -15.06 10.22
C THR A 498 -24.66 -14.84 11.28
N PRO A 499 -25.18 -13.61 11.45
CA PRO A 499 -26.04 -13.29 12.57
C PRO A 499 -27.39 -14.01 12.41
N THR A 500 -27.91 -14.56 13.51
CA THR A 500 -29.15 -15.36 13.53
C THR A 500 -30.40 -14.57 13.22
N LYS A 501 -30.33 -13.24 13.36
CA LYS A 501 -31.26 -12.24 12.81
C LYS A 501 -30.43 -11.10 12.24
N LEU A 502 -30.81 -10.57 11.09
CA LEU A 502 -30.13 -9.44 10.46
C LEU A 502 -30.40 -8.18 11.30
N ASP A 503 -29.41 -7.74 12.07
CA ASP A 503 -29.49 -6.60 12.98
C ASP A 503 -28.60 -5.43 12.50
N SER A 504 -28.47 -4.39 13.32
CA SER A 504 -27.69 -3.20 12.99
C SER A 504 -26.18 -3.31 13.25
N SER A 505 -25.65 -4.47 13.63
CA SER A 505 -24.21 -4.70 13.74
C SER A 505 -23.54 -4.90 12.38
N ILE A 506 -24.30 -5.36 11.38
CA ILE A 506 -23.86 -5.58 10.00
C ILE A 506 -24.22 -4.43 9.03
N GLU A 507 -24.86 -3.38 9.54
CA GLU A 507 -25.38 -2.25 8.76
C GLU A 507 -24.42 -1.06 8.82
N TRP A 508 -23.88 -0.70 7.65
CA TRP A 508 -22.94 0.40 7.51
C TRP A 508 -23.57 1.54 6.71
N GLU A 509 -23.65 2.74 7.29
CA GLU A 509 -24.02 3.98 6.61
C GLU A 509 -22.79 4.54 5.88
N PRO A 510 -22.76 4.58 4.53
CA PRO A 510 -21.64 5.14 3.79
C PRO A 510 -21.77 6.67 3.71
N ILE A 511 -20.76 7.38 4.21
CA ILE A 511 -20.68 8.85 4.20
C ILE A 511 -19.53 9.29 3.31
N ARG A 512 -19.79 10.19 2.36
CA ARG A 512 -18.82 10.64 1.37
C ARG A 512 -17.83 11.67 1.93
N ASP A 513 -16.56 11.53 1.55
CA ASP A 513 -15.48 12.47 1.83
C ASP A 513 -14.51 12.51 0.61
N GLY A 514 -14.84 13.36 -0.38
CA GLY A 514 -14.23 13.31 -1.71
C GLY A 514 -14.66 12.06 -2.49
N PHE A 515 -13.69 11.30 -3.01
CA PHE A 515 -13.91 9.94 -3.58
C PHE A 515 -13.61 8.83 -2.57
N LEU A 516 -13.41 9.19 -1.31
CA LEU A 516 -13.29 8.24 -0.21
C LEU A 516 -14.62 8.19 0.55
N VAL A 517 -14.88 7.06 1.19
CA VAL A 517 -16.06 6.83 2.01
C VAL A 517 -15.65 6.50 3.45
N LYS A 518 -16.44 6.99 4.39
CA LYS A 518 -16.44 6.56 5.79
C LYS A 518 -17.61 5.61 5.97
N LEU A 519 -17.34 4.37 6.36
CA LEU A 519 -18.39 3.40 6.71
C LEU A 519 -18.68 3.53 8.20
N LYS A 520 -19.88 4.02 8.53
CA LYS A 520 -20.30 4.36 9.90
C LYS A 520 -21.30 3.33 10.44
N THR A 521 -21.15 2.93 11.70
CA THR A 521 -22.10 2.04 12.39
C THR A 521 -23.32 2.81 12.90
N ARG A 522 -24.41 2.12 13.26
CA ARG A 522 -25.58 2.75 13.90
C ARG A 522 -25.19 3.60 15.12
N TYR A 523 -24.18 3.19 15.88
CA TYR A 523 -23.72 3.87 17.10
C TYR A 523 -22.78 5.06 16.85
N GLY A 524 -22.42 5.35 15.59
CA GLY A 524 -21.63 6.52 15.21
C GLY A 524 -20.12 6.31 15.13
N ASN A 525 -19.64 5.09 15.42
CA ASN A 525 -18.25 4.68 15.17
C ASN A 525 -18.00 4.51 13.68
N PHE A 526 -16.74 4.58 13.24
CA PHE A 526 -16.35 4.42 11.83
C PHE A 526 -15.38 3.25 11.65
N LEU A 527 -15.52 2.51 10.55
CA LEU A 527 -14.61 1.45 10.13
C LEU A 527 -13.19 2.02 9.94
N ARG A 528 -12.20 1.48 10.65
CA ARG A 528 -10.84 2.03 10.73
C ARG A 528 -9.76 1.02 10.35
N ALA A 529 -8.83 1.49 9.54
CA ALA A 529 -7.62 0.82 9.08
C ALA A 529 -6.45 1.02 10.06
N ASN A 530 -5.99 -0.03 10.76
CA ASN A 530 -4.95 0.14 11.79
C ASN A 530 -3.52 -0.11 11.26
N ALA A 531 -2.66 0.91 11.44
CA ALA A 531 -1.20 0.79 11.31
C ALA A 531 -0.50 0.91 12.67
N GLY A 532 0.72 0.36 12.78
CA GLY A 532 1.51 0.41 14.01
C GLY A 532 2.42 -0.80 14.21
N LEU A 533 2.44 -1.33 15.43
CA LEU A 533 3.10 -2.58 15.82
C LEU A 533 2.08 -3.74 15.88
N PRO A 534 2.45 -5.00 15.61
CA PRO A 534 1.56 -6.14 15.88
C PRO A 534 1.21 -6.23 17.37
N PRO A 535 0.02 -6.77 17.74
CA PRO A 535 -1.06 -7.23 16.87
C PRO A 535 -1.97 -6.10 16.35
N TRP A 536 -1.74 -4.84 16.72
CA TRP A 536 -2.51 -3.69 16.22
C TRP A 536 -2.32 -3.45 14.70
N ARG A 537 -1.11 -3.64 14.20
CA ARG A 537 -0.75 -3.56 12.76
C ARG A 537 -1.63 -4.49 11.93
N ASN A 538 -2.21 -3.96 10.86
CA ASN A 538 -3.07 -4.64 9.89
C ASN A 538 -4.45 -5.06 10.43
N SER A 539 -4.79 -4.78 11.69
CA SER A 539 -6.15 -5.03 12.18
C SER A 539 -7.18 -4.07 11.59
N VAL A 540 -8.45 -4.45 11.66
CA VAL A 540 -9.59 -3.59 11.33
C VAL A 540 -10.51 -3.50 12.53
N THR A 541 -10.94 -2.29 12.85
CA THR A 541 -11.73 -1.97 14.06
C THR A 541 -12.82 -0.95 13.71
N HIS A 542 -13.76 -0.69 14.62
CA HIS A 542 -14.58 0.51 14.56
C HIS A 542 -14.35 1.42 15.78
N ASP A 543 -14.20 2.71 15.53
CA ASP A 543 -13.86 3.73 16.55
C ASP A 543 -14.27 5.13 16.07
N ILE A 544 -14.31 6.11 16.98
CA ILE A 544 -14.38 7.52 16.63
C ILE A 544 -12.94 8.07 16.67
N PRO A 545 -12.31 8.41 15.52
CA PRO A 545 -10.90 8.73 15.47
C PRO A 545 -10.62 10.09 16.15
N GLN A 546 -10.16 10.07 17.41
CA GLN A 546 -9.63 11.25 18.10
C GLN A 546 -8.30 11.73 17.51
N ARG A 547 -7.56 10.82 16.87
CA ARG A 547 -6.32 11.06 16.11
C ARG A 547 -6.35 10.21 14.84
N HIS A 548 -5.55 10.57 13.85
CA HIS A 548 -5.43 9.85 12.57
C HIS A 548 -6.77 9.69 11.80
N HIS A 549 -7.51 10.79 11.61
CA HIS A 549 -8.77 10.79 10.87
C HIS A 549 -8.67 10.21 9.44
N ASP A 550 -7.49 10.26 8.80
CA ASP A 550 -7.20 9.61 7.51
C ASP A 550 -7.44 8.08 7.53
N TRP A 551 -7.44 7.42 8.70
CA TRP A 551 -7.54 5.96 8.83
C TRP A 551 -8.97 5.42 8.74
N VAL A 552 -9.99 6.27 8.78
CA VAL A 552 -11.39 5.87 8.55
C VAL A 552 -11.86 6.14 7.11
N LEU A 553 -10.94 6.56 6.24
CA LEU A 553 -11.19 6.80 4.82
C LEU A 553 -10.86 5.56 3.99
N TRP A 554 -11.84 5.13 3.19
CA TRP A 554 -11.75 3.98 2.31
C TRP A 554 -12.10 4.37 0.87
N GLU A 555 -11.26 3.98 -0.08
CA GLU A 555 -11.54 4.08 -1.51
C GLU A 555 -12.37 2.86 -1.94
N VAL A 556 -13.49 3.11 -2.62
CA VAL A 556 -14.41 2.05 -3.10
C VAL A 556 -14.05 1.68 -4.53
N ASP A 557 -13.51 0.48 -4.70
CA ASP A 557 -13.06 -0.05 -5.98
C ASP A 557 -14.05 -1.11 -6.47
N VAL A 558 -14.80 -0.80 -7.54
CA VAL A 558 -15.92 -1.61 -8.03
C VAL A 558 -15.40 -2.70 -8.97
N VAL A 559 -15.44 -3.95 -8.51
CA VAL A 559 -14.98 -5.14 -9.26
C VAL A 559 -16.04 -5.68 -10.21
N GLU A 560 -17.31 -5.55 -9.84
CA GLU A 560 -18.44 -6.06 -10.59
C GLU A 560 -19.61 -5.07 -10.49
N LEU A 561 -20.12 -4.63 -11.64
CA LEU A 561 -21.33 -3.82 -11.71
C LEU A 561 -22.57 -4.70 -11.60
N ARG A 562 -23.64 -4.16 -11.01
CA ARG A 562 -24.96 -4.78 -11.04
C ARG A 562 -25.56 -4.59 -12.44
N SER A 563 -25.86 -5.68 -13.14
CA SER A 563 -26.57 -5.61 -14.42
C SER A 563 -27.97 -5.03 -14.21
N GLU A 564 -28.30 -3.98 -14.95
CA GLU A 564 -29.68 -3.50 -15.11
C GLU A 564 -30.43 -4.49 -16.02
N SER A 565 -30.91 -5.59 -15.44
CA SER A 565 -31.85 -6.50 -16.11
C SER A 565 -33.19 -5.80 -16.29
N SER A 566 -33.72 -5.79 -17.52
CA SER A 566 -34.90 -5.02 -17.93
C SER A 566 -36.23 -5.54 -17.34
N GLU A 567 -36.48 -5.31 -16.05
CA GLU A 567 -37.76 -5.63 -15.39
C GLU A 567 -38.95 -4.76 -15.87
N ASN A 568 -38.71 -3.81 -16.78
CA ASN A 568 -39.73 -2.97 -17.42
C ASN A 568 -40.17 -3.47 -18.82
N VAL A 569 -39.81 -4.68 -19.25
CA VAL A 569 -40.23 -5.23 -20.57
C VAL A 569 -40.88 -6.63 -20.45
N SER A 570 -41.61 -6.88 -19.36
CA SER A 570 -42.35 -8.14 -19.13
C SER A 570 -43.74 -7.94 -18.52
N ARG A 571 -44.33 -6.74 -18.66
CA ARG A 571 -45.67 -6.40 -18.16
C ARG A 571 -46.64 -5.84 -19.20
N SER A 572 -46.35 -6.02 -20.49
CA SER A 572 -47.13 -5.46 -21.60
C SER A 572 -47.10 -6.32 -22.88
N ALA A 573 -47.19 -7.65 -22.77
CA ALA A 573 -47.18 -8.56 -23.93
C ALA A 573 -47.79 -9.96 -23.66
N SER A 574 -49.01 -10.06 -23.12
CA SER A 574 -49.79 -11.32 -23.10
C SER A 574 -51.26 -11.14 -22.65
N GLN A 575 -52.10 -10.58 -23.53
CA GLN A 575 -53.54 -10.82 -23.51
C GLN A 575 -54.02 -11.20 -24.91
N GLU A 576 -55.12 -11.96 -24.95
CA GLU A 576 -55.92 -12.39 -26.11
C GLU A 576 -55.29 -13.37 -27.12
N ASN A 577 -55.67 -14.65 -26.94
CA ASN A 577 -56.29 -15.59 -27.91
C ASN A 577 -55.76 -17.03 -27.69
N VAL A 578 -56.44 -17.92 -26.96
CA VAL A 578 -57.76 -18.56 -27.22
C VAL A 578 -57.75 -19.51 -28.42
N SER A 579 -57.67 -20.81 -28.13
CA SER A 579 -58.13 -21.96 -28.94
C SER A 579 -58.29 -23.18 -28.01
N ARG A 580 -59.19 -24.13 -28.33
CA ARG A 580 -59.77 -25.09 -27.35
C ARG A 580 -60.02 -26.49 -27.94
N SER A 581 -59.56 -27.52 -27.24
CA SER A 581 -60.05 -28.92 -27.19
C SER A 581 -59.26 -29.65 -26.10
N GLU A 582 -59.78 -30.34 -25.07
CA GLU A 582 -60.98 -31.19 -24.84
C GLU A 582 -60.90 -32.63 -25.38
N SER A 583 -60.53 -33.57 -24.49
CA SER A 583 -61.04 -34.96 -24.43
C SER A 583 -60.72 -35.59 -23.06
N LEU A 584 -61.37 -36.72 -22.73
CA LEU A 584 -61.47 -37.38 -21.41
C LEU A 584 -61.65 -38.92 -21.64
N ASP A 585 -61.60 -39.86 -20.67
CA ASP A 585 -61.46 -39.78 -19.19
C ASP A 585 -60.95 -41.12 -18.56
N LEU A 586 -60.72 -41.11 -17.24
CA LEU A 586 -60.81 -42.20 -16.23
C LEU A 586 -59.84 -43.42 -16.17
N ASP A 587 -59.43 -43.67 -14.91
CA ASP A 587 -59.14 -44.93 -14.19
C ASP A 587 -58.20 -46.03 -14.73
N SER A 588 -57.02 -46.16 -14.12
CA SER A 588 -56.74 -47.22 -13.10
C SER A 588 -55.32 -47.13 -12.50
N ASP A 589 -55.23 -47.18 -11.18
CA ASP A 589 -53.99 -47.34 -10.37
C ASP A 589 -53.87 -48.82 -9.91
N PRO A 590 -52.76 -49.30 -9.28
CA PRO A 590 -51.52 -48.60 -8.91
C PRO A 590 -50.22 -49.29 -9.40
N ASP A 591 -49.06 -48.63 -9.27
CA ASP A 591 -48.07 -49.06 -8.25
C ASP A 591 -46.87 -48.09 -8.04
N LEU A 592 -46.29 -48.18 -6.83
CA LEU A 592 -44.94 -47.75 -6.39
C LEU A 592 -44.51 -46.26 -6.37
N SER A 593 -44.33 -45.80 -5.13
CA SER A 593 -43.23 -44.95 -4.63
C SER A 593 -43.36 -43.42 -4.68
N SER A 594 -43.83 -42.88 -3.55
CA SER A 594 -43.52 -41.52 -3.10
C SER A 594 -43.26 -41.50 -1.59
N SER A 595 -42.13 -40.95 -1.14
CA SER A 595 -42.07 -40.08 0.05
C SER A 595 -40.69 -39.49 0.33
N SER A 596 -40.71 -38.23 0.78
CA SER A 596 -39.59 -37.50 1.38
C SER A 596 -39.08 -38.16 2.67
N PHE A 597 -37.78 -38.09 2.94
CA PHE A 597 -37.23 -38.37 4.28
C PHE A 597 -36.17 -37.35 4.72
N HIS A 598 -36.20 -37.04 6.01
CA HIS A 598 -35.36 -36.05 6.69
C HIS A 598 -33.98 -36.59 7.11
N LEU A 599 -33.08 -35.65 7.41
CA LEU A 599 -31.76 -35.87 8.02
C LEU A 599 -31.81 -36.78 9.26
N ARG A 600 -30.95 -37.81 9.29
CA ARG A 600 -30.46 -38.41 10.54
C ARG A 600 -29.03 -38.94 10.38
N SER A 601 -28.19 -38.68 11.38
CA SER A 601 -26.78 -39.09 11.42
C SER A 601 -26.59 -40.47 12.06
N PRO A 602 -25.68 -41.33 11.55
CA PRO A 602 -25.17 -42.48 12.27
C PRO A 602 -23.92 -42.13 13.11
N ARG A 603 -23.66 -42.91 14.17
CA ARG A 603 -22.43 -42.89 14.98
C ARG A 603 -21.50 -44.04 14.59
N PHE A 604 -20.27 -43.97 15.08
CA PHE A 604 -19.23 -45.01 15.00
C PHE A 604 -19.71 -46.45 15.27
N SER A 605 -19.15 -47.38 14.50
CA SER A 605 -18.82 -48.74 14.94
C SER A 605 -17.44 -49.12 14.41
N LYS A 606 -16.71 -50.00 15.11
CA LYS A 606 -15.27 -50.21 14.98
C LYS A 606 -14.95 -51.68 14.66
N LEU A 607 -14.07 -51.96 13.70
CA LEU A 607 -13.32 -53.23 13.64
C LEU A 607 -12.02 -53.13 12.82
N GLU A 608 -10.91 -53.56 13.40
CA GLU A 608 -9.59 -53.79 12.77
C GLU A 608 -9.49 -55.25 12.23
N THR A 609 -8.60 -55.66 11.30
CA THR A 609 -7.46 -55.00 10.61
C THR A 609 -7.48 -55.46 9.10
N ASN A 610 -6.46 -55.70 8.27
CA ASN A 610 -4.98 -55.75 8.37
C ASN A 610 -4.27 -55.45 7.02
N ASP A 611 -2.93 -55.36 7.05
CA ASP A 611 -1.86 -55.62 6.05
C ASP A 611 -2.14 -55.71 4.52
N THR A 612 -1.23 -55.26 3.63
CA THR A 612 0.22 -54.97 3.81
C THR A 612 0.72 -53.83 2.90
N LEU A 613 1.96 -53.36 3.15
CA LEU A 613 2.88 -52.65 2.25
C LEU A 613 2.58 -51.17 1.85
N GLY A 614 3.25 -50.24 2.55
CA GLY A 614 4.23 -49.40 1.85
C GLY A 614 3.94 -47.91 1.59
N GLY A 615 3.70 -47.09 2.63
CA GLY A 615 3.76 -45.62 2.46
C GLY A 615 3.34 -44.81 3.69
N SER A 616 4.28 -44.47 4.58
CA SER A 616 3.94 -43.70 5.79
C SER A 616 3.78 -42.20 5.48
N PRO A 617 2.62 -41.58 5.77
CA PRO A 617 2.54 -40.13 5.90
C PRO A 617 3.32 -39.68 7.14
N VAL A 618 3.87 -38.46 7.11
CA VAL A 618 4.62 -37.90 8.25
C VAL A 618 3.65 -37.56 9.38
N LYS A 619 3.77 -38.29 10.50
CA LYS A 619 2.97 -38.06 11.71
C LYS A 619 3.13 -36.60 12.16
N SER A 620 2.02 -35.94 12.49
CA SER A 620 2.06 -34.62 13.13
C SER A 620 2.87 -34.70 14.43
N LYS A 621 3.99 -33.96 14.51
CA LYS A 621 4.68 -33.72 15.78
C LYS A 621 3.79 -32.79 16.61
N GLY A 622 3.69 -33.07 17.92
CA GLY A 622 2.97 -32.20 18.84
C GLY A 622 3.79 -30.95 19.16
N ARG A 623 3.30 -30.13 20.10
CA ARG A 623 4.15 -29.16 20.77
C ARG A 623 5.12 -29.90 21.70
N ILE A 624 6.29 -29.33 21.96
CA ILE A 624 7.21 -29.85 22.97
C ILE A 624 6.90 -29.16 24.30
N ILE A 625 6.65 -29.94 25.35
CA ILE A 625 6.56 -29.45 26.72
C ILE A 625 7.88 -29.78 27.39
N HIS A 626 8.63 -28.75 27.80
CA HIS A 626 9.73 -28.90 28.74
C HIS A 626 9.16 -28.70 30.15
N TYR A 627 9.42 -29.63 31.07
CA TYR A 627 8.95 -29.51 32.44
C TYR A 627 10.11 -29.50 33.44
N THR A 628 9.83 -28.98 34.65
CA THR A 628 10.77 -28.95 35.76
C THR A 628 9.99 -29.15 37.05
N VAL A 629 10.33 -30.20 37.80
CA VAL A 629 9.72 -30.49 39.11
C VAL A 629 10.43 -29.65 40.18
N VAL A 630 9.67 -29.14 41.15
CA VAL A 630 10.15 -28.29 42.25
C VAL A 630 10.12 -29.07 43.56
N ASP A 631 11.11 -28.86 44.44
CA ASP A 631 11.16 -29.49 45.76
C ASP A 631 10.11 -28.92 46.76
N ASP A 632 9.99 -29.55 47.93
CA ASP A 632 9.07 -29.10 49.00
C ASP A 632 9.39 -27.70 49.57
N ASN A 633 10.58 -27.16 49.27
CA ASN A 633 11.04 -25.83 49.70
C ASN A 633 10.91 -24.76 48.60
N GLY A 634 10.58 -25.12 47.35
CA GLY A 634 10.43 -24.21 46.23
C GLY A 634 11.65 -24.10 45.29
N ASN A 635 12.69 -24.91 45.48
CA ASN A 635 13.90 -24.88 44.66
C ASN A 635 13.82 -25.84 43.47
N VAL A 636 14.67 -25.56 42.47
CA VAL A 636 14.94 -26.45 41.33
C VAL A 636 16.32 -27.05 41.53
N ALA A 637 16.49 -28.35 41.26
CA ALA A 637 17.81 -28.98 41.20
C ALA A 637 18.57 -28.48 39.96
N ASP A 638 19.74 -27.87 40.16
CA ASP A 638 20.43 -27.03 39.16
C ASP A 638 21.28 -27.80 38.14
N ASP A 639 21.18 -29.14 38.12
CA ASP A 639 22.06 -30.06 37.40
C ASP A 639 21.56 -30.50 36.00
N ALA A 640 20.56 -29.81 35.42
CA ALA A 640 20.04 -30.10 34.08
C ALA A 640 19.79 -28.82 33.26
N ILE A 641 20.78 -28.46 32.43
CA ILE A 641 20.72 -27.30 31.50
C ILE A 641 19.58 -27.45 30.46
N GLU A 642 19.15 -28.68 30.17
CA GLU A 642 17.97 -28.97 29.34
C GLU A 642 17.02 -29.89 30.13
N GLY A 643 15.96 -29.32 30.70
CA GLY A 643 14.99 -30.05 31.52
C GLY A 643 14.17 -31.09 30.73
N PRO A 644 13.66 -32.15 31.38
CA PRO A 644 12.89 -33.22 30.74
C PRO A 644 11.77 -32.71 29.84
N SER A 645 11.57 -33.36 28.68
CA SER A 645 10.57 -32.91 27.71
C SER A 645 9.85 -34.04 26.97
N PHE A 646 8.58 -33.79 26.65
CA PHE A 646 7.73 -34.71 25.89
C PHE A 646 6.93 -34.00 24.81
N ASN A 647 6.43 -34.79 23.85
CA ASN A 647 5.51 -34.29 22.81
C ASN A 647 4.07 -34.33 23.34
N PHE A 648 3.40 -33.17 23.33
CA PHE A 648 2.01 -33.01 23.73
C PHE A 648 1.13 -32.67 22.52
N LYS A 649 -0.05 -33.30 22.44
CA LYS A 649 -1.02 -33.12 21.34
C LYS A 649 -2.39 -32.60 21.80
N GLY A 650 -2.60 -32.50 23.10
CA GLY A 650 -3.81 -31.91 23.66
C GLY A 650 -3.81 -30.37 23.54
N HIS A 651 -4.90 -29.80 24.03
CA HIS A 651 -5.17 -28.37 24.05
C HIS A 651 -5.76 -27.92 25.40
N GLY A 652 -6.42 -28.82 26.12
CA GLY A 652 -6.86 -28.60 27.50
C GLY A 652 -5.69 -28.57 28.50
N LEU A 653 -5.91 -27.87 29.61
CA LEU A 653 -4.96 -27.85 30.73
C LEU A 653 -5.06 -29.14 31.55
N GLU A 654 -6.25 -29.74 31.60
CA GLU A 654 -6.59 -30.99 32.26
C GLU A 654 -5.90 -32.19 31.57
N GLU A 655 -5.88 -32.18 30.23
CA GLU A 655 -5.15 -33.16 29.41
C GLU A 655 -3.64 -33.10 29.66
N LEU A 656 -3.10 -31.89 29.86
CA LEU A 656 -1.69 -31.64 30.15
C LEU A 656 -1.34 -32.03 31.59
N THR A 657 -2.21 -31.70 32.55
CA THR A 657 -2.03 -32.00 33.98
C THR A 657 -1.96 -33.51 34.18
N ARG A 658 -2.96 -34.26 33.69
CA ARG A 658 -2.95 -35.73 33.75
C ARG A 658 -1.71 -36.34 33.11
N LYS A 659 -1.24 -35.79 31.99
CA LYS A 659 -0.01 -36.28 31.37
C LYS A 659 1.26 -35.93 32.18
N LEU A 660 1.29 -34.79 32.87
CA LEU A 660 2.39 -34.46 33.78
C LEU A 660 2.38 -35.37 35.02
N GLU A 661 1.21 -35.76 35.53
CA GLU A 661 1.06 -36.78 36.59
C GLU A 661 1.59 -38.13 36.10
N GLU A 662 1.16 -38.60 34.91
CA GLU A 662 1.67 -39.82 34.25
C GLU A 662 3.20 -39.82 34.04
N GLU A 663 3.80 -38.70 33.63
CA GLU A 663 5.24 -38.59 33.32
C GLU A 663 6.13 -38.27 34.54
N THR A 664 5.56 -37.82 35.68
CA THR A 664 6.32 -37.52 36.91
C THR A 664 6.05 -38.48 38.07
N GLY A 665 4.97 -39.25 38.04
CA GLY A 665 4.56 -40.13 39.15
C GLY A 665 4.06 -39.39 40.38
N LEU A 666 3.66 -38.13 40.24
CA LEU A 666 3.14 -37.28 41.32
C LEU A 666 1.62 -37.15 41.21
N GLU A 667 0.93 -37.25 42.35
CA GLU A 667 -0.51 -37.00 42.49
C GLU A 667 -0.76 -35.55 42.97
N ASP A 668 -1.92 -34.98 42.64
CA ASP A 668 -2.34 -33.60 42.98
C ASP A 668 -1.27 -32.53 42.68
N ILE A 669 -0.92 -32.34 41.39
CA ILE A 669 0.08 -31.35 40.98
C ILE A 669 -0.51 -29.98 40.60
N ILE A 670 0.25 -28.91 40.87
CA ILE A 670 -0.06 -27.55 40.42
C ILE A 670 0.83 -27.19 39.23
N VAL A 671 0.23 -27.14 38.04
CA VAL A 671 0.90 -26.73 36.80
C VAL A 671 1.12 -25.22 36.78
N CYS A 672 2.38 -24.80 36.85
CA CYS A 672 2.81 -23.40 36.83
C CYS A 672 3.63 -23.07 35.58
N SER A 673 3.80 -21.77 35.30
CA SER A 673 4.87 -21.26 34.44
C SER A 673 5.58 -20.08 35.11
N ARG A 674 6.65 -19.58 34.50
CA ARG A 674 7.63 -18.66 35.11
C ARG A 674 7.73 -17.37 34.29
N ASP A 675 7.59 -16.20 34.95
CA ASP A 675 7.77 -14.90 34.28
C ASP A 675 9.25 -14.59 34.02
N THR A 676 9.53 -13.55 33.22
CA THR A 676 10.90 -13.13 32.87
C THR A 676 11.73 -12.59 34.05
N ARG A 677 11.18 -12.58 35.27
CA ARG A 677 11.85 -12.23 36.54
C ARG A 677 11.89 -13.43 37.50
N GLY A 678 11.59 -14.64 37.03
CA GLY A 678 11.63 -15.87 37.80
C GLY A 678 10.37 -16.18 38.60
N LYS A 679 9.34 -15.32 38.59
CA LYS A 679 8.15 -15.49 39.43
C LYS A 679 7.22 -16.56 38.87
N LEU A 680 6.82 -17.52 39.71
CA LEU A 680 5.86 -18.56 39.35
C LEU A 680 4.42 -18.03 39.34
N TYR A 681 3.64 -18.50 38.37
CA TYR A 681 2.19 -18.32 38.31
C TYR A 681 1.50 -19.62 37.89
N GLN A 682 0.42 -19.98 38.58
CA GLN A 682 -0.42 -21.12 38.24
C GLN A 682 -1.07 -20.89 36.86
N LEU A 683 -0.99 -21.88 35.97
CA LEU A 683 -1.78 -21.87 34.74
C LEU A 683 -3.25 -22.17 35.11
N ARG A 684 -4.17 -21.33 34.62
CA ARG A 684 -5.63 -21.46 34.82
C ARG A 684 -6.41 -21.28 33.51
N LEU A 685 -5.71 -21.31 32.38
CA LEU A 685 -6.24 -21.11 31.03
C LEU A 685 -5.73 -22.23 30.13
N ALA A 686 -6.47 -22.53 29.06
CA ALA A 686 -6.05 -23.47 28.04
C ALA A 686 -4.72 -23.06 27.38
N LEU A 687 -3.98 -24.03 26.85
CA LEU A 687 -2.69 -23.73 26.21
C LEU A 687 -2.88 -22.91 24.93
N PRO A 688 -1.97 -21.97 24.60
CA PRO A 688 -2.06 -21.20 23.36
C PRO A 688 -2.17 -22.13 22.13
N PRO A 689 -2.99 -21.82 21.11
CA PRO A 689 -3.29 -22.73 20.00
C PRO A 689 -2.12 -22.98 19.03
N ASN A 690 -0.94 -22.40 19.27
CA ASN A 690 0.26 -22.64 18.48
C ASN A 690 1.00 -23.91 18.93
N ASN A 691 1.71 -24.58 18.00
CA ASN A 691 2.59 -25.71 18.33
C ASN A 691 3.98 -25.26 18.85
N ALA A 692 4.04 -24.10 19.53
CA ALA A 692 5.27 -23.60 20.12
C ALA A 692 5.68 -24.45 21.34
N ALA A 693 6.98 -24.57 21.58
CA ALA A 693 7.48 -25.20 22.79
C ALA A 693 7.14 -24.35 24.03
N ILE A 694 6.81 -25.01 25.15
CA ILE A 694 6.41 -24.34 26.39
C ILE A 694 7.24 -24.89 27.56
N HIS A 695 7.73 -24.00 28.42
CA HIS A 695 8.38 -24.35 29.68
C HIS A 695 7.36 -24.30 30.84
N ILE A 696 7.27 -25.41 31.56
CA ILE A 696 6.30 -25.66 32.63
C ILE A 696 7.04 -26.01 33.93
N VAL A 697 6.51 -25.54 35.04
CA VAL A 697 7.01 -25.83 36.38
C VAL A 697 5.95 -26.64 37.11
N VAL A 698 6.30 -27.86 37.52
CA VAL A 698 5.42 -28.78 38.26
C VAL A 698 5.69 -28.58 39.75
N VAL A 699 4.67 -28.13 40.49
CA VAL A 699 4.74 -27.92 41.94
C VAL A 699 3.83 -28.94 42.62
N PRO A 700 4.35 -29.86 43.46
CA PRO A 700 3.52 -30.76 44.26
C PRO A 700 2.59 -29.98 45.19
N SER A 701 1.36 -30.44 45.40
CA SER A 701 0.43 -29.83 46.38
C SER A 701 0.96 -29.81 47.82
N THR A 702 1.91 -30.70 48.15
CA THR A 702 2.62 -30.75 49.44
C THR A 702 3.66 -29.66 49.64
N SER A 703 4.18 -29.07 48.55
CA SER A 703 5.28 -28.09 48.61
C SER A 703 4.80 -26.79 49.27
N LYS A 704 5.69 -26.12 50.02
CA LYS A 704 5.37 -24.84 50.69
C LYS A 704 4.86 -23.78 49.70
N VAL A 705 5.32 -23.83 48.45
CA VAL A 705 4.89 -22.93 47.37
C VAL A 705 3.41 -23.13 46.99
N ALA A 706 2.85 -24.34 47.13
CA ALA A 706 1.43 -24.60 46.88
C ALA A 706 0.51 -23.85 47.86
N SER A 707 0.94 -23.72 49.11
CA SER A 707 0.16 -23.00 50.16
C SER A 707 -0.13 -21.54 49.79
N GLU A 708 0.79 -20.88 49.06
CA GLU A 708 0.60 -19.52 48.57
C GLU A 708 -0.51 -19.38 47.51
N PHE A 709 -0.80 -20.44 46.75
CA PHE A 709 -1.88 -20.45 45.76
C PHE A 709 -3.24 -20.81 46.41
N LEU A 710 -3.23 -21.69 47.41
CA LEU A 710 -4.41 -22.04 48.20
C LEU A 710 -4.91 -20.84 49.03
N ALA A 711 -4.01 -20.15 49.75
CA ALA A 711 -4.36 -19.01 50.60
C ALA A 711 -5.07 -17.87 49.83
N LYS A 712 -4.63 -17.58 48.59
CA LYS A 712 -5.24 -16.53 47.74
C LYS A 712 -6.65 -16.90 47.24
N THR A 713 -7.03 -18.17 47.29
CA THR A 713 -8.34 -18.64 46.82
C THR A 713 -9.44 -18.39 47.87
N LEU A 714 -9.11 -18.49 49.16
CA LEU A 714 -10.04 -18.18 50.26
C LEU A 714 -10.35 -16.67 50.40
N THR A 715 -9.44 -15.79 49.97
CA THR A 715 -9.67 -14.33 50.02
C THR A 715 -10.57 -13.80 48.90
N SER A 716 -10.90 -14.61 47.89
CA SER A 716 -11.64 -14.16 46.69
C SER A 716 -13.16 -14.39 46.75
N THR A 717 -13.69 -14.89 47.87
CA THR A 717 -15.12 -15.21 48.06
C THR A 717 -15.83 -14.33 49.10
N MET A 718 -15.19 -13.24 49.56
CA MET A 718 -15.79 -12.22 50.44
C MET A 718 -15.43 -10.78 50.03
N THR A 719 -15.83 -10.41 48.82
CA THR A 719 -16.03 -9.01 48.36
C THR A 719 -17.15 -8.98 47.33
#